data_AF-A0A0C2WCN6-F1
#
_entry.id   AF-A0A0C2WCN6-F1
#
_cell.length_a   1.000
_cell.length_b   1.000
_cell.length_c   1.000
_cell.angle_alpha   90.00
_cell.angle_beta   90.00
_cell.angle_gamma   90.00
#
_symmetry.space_group_name_H-M   'P 1'
#
loop_
_entity.id
_entity.type
_entity.pdbx_description
1 polymer ?
#
loop_
_entity_poly.entity_id
_entity_poly.type
_entity_poly.pdbx_seq_one_letter_code
_entity_poly.pdbx_strand_id
1 'polypeptide(L)'
;MSTSIPASPVDASKKVDFIEEELKTDEPNGSVVQEPLAAPDSLYADPGDEDAEDLSDEIDYPVNEEVDDADAYDGIEKEEEEPVTYPSAMPLSTERRFKIGEWREAGAELQEIFGGAGGASQSRLDKGTVEEQEQELGDTEEEVIQGYLSLAADLRKTKDIKGTVGCYAEVMDLLSVRIGEFDDDENHEDKQTEITKILDEIYQFCDEVSAPAISLVYVPHQLQPQLLEEIRKLTSSVFQACKMLDHSTTTDAEHLLMALLYATGRWSEVVDIGRKLAIAESTGAASARDLRSRYLLAQVLRELDEPEKDEACALFEAILQSQKELLGPTDEKTLRATIDLATVQESLGRSPNALELLETTSKSFTEALGEADPKTLLCLSVHAVILAKAGSMDAAKNIIQKVEDGLDEVTSRKNAIVINTMANLARALVLVEDVEEAEAAYEELMPLQMSALGVRHPSALSTREDHARLLQSLGDFPGALAVVEDVAANRTRDLGRFHPLTLRVLFESASCLGACGKFPEAKTLLEEIAEGYAITLGRTSGKYIETLQGLGVVLVQMGHLVSARKVHEQVLAILTEKYGDKHEKTINALVKLAGVIWSSGMETEGLAMEVKALELQRSVLGPKHPTTLQTMHNHAVTLQSIGRYSKSLTLSKEVYESRKEVLGELNIHTIASLYTVAVSLEGLGEIQEAVKTGEQVVELAERSLAAGEMEEADIEEYRDSLVGMKKEVELFEKKFGALGGT
;
A
#
# COMPACT_ATOMS: atom_id res chain seq x y z
N MET A 1 7.38 -14.70 -2.82
CA MET A 1 8.68 -15.01 -2.19
C MET A 1 9.72 -14.58 -3.20
N SER A 2 10.42 -13.46 -2.98
CA SER A 2 11.51 -13.02 -3.87
C SER A 2 12.83 -13.42 -3.19
N THR A 3 13.49 -14.40 -3.76
CA THR A 3 14.82 -14.88 -3.37
C THR A 3 15.87 -13.93 -3.93
N SER A 4 16.33 -12.98 -3.11
CA SER A 4 17.60 -12.30 -3.34
C SER A 4 18.69 -13.06 -2.58
N ILE A 5 19.61 -13.68 -3.32
CA ILE A 5 20.89 -14.17 -2.79
C ILE A 5 21.65 -12.94 -2.22
N PRO A 6 22.23 -13.00 -1.01
CA PRO A 6 23.13 -11.95 -0.56
C PRO A 6 24.43 -12.01 -1.38
N ALA A 7 24.77 -10.90 -2.04
CA ALA A 7 26.04 -10.72 -2.74
C ALA A 7 27.26 -10.96 -1.82
N SER A 8 28.32 -11.45 -2.45
CA SER A 8 29.60 -11.92 -1.92
C SER A 8 30.34 -10.95 -0.97
N PRO A 9 31.11 -11.45 0.02
CA PRO A 9 32.16 -10.67 0.67
C PRO A 9 33.35 -10.46 -0.29
N VAL A 10 33.64 -9.19 -0.58
CA VAL A 10 34.79 -8.68 -1.33
C VAL A 10 36.08 -9.49 -1.11
N ASP A 11 36.72 -9.82 -2.24
CA ASP A 11 38.04 -10.43 -2.42
C ASP A 11 39.08 -10.01 -1.36
N ALA A 12 39.26 -10.85 -0.33
CA ALA A 12 40.26 -10.66 0.72
C ALA A 12 41.69 -11.04 0.26
N SER A 13 41.92 -11.38 -1.00
CA SER A 13 43.21 -11.92 -1.47
C SER A 13 44.29 -10.87 -1.77
N LYS A 14 44.07 -9.57 -1.49
CA LYS A 14 45.10 -8.52 -1.67
C LYS A 14 45.35 -7.70 -0.41
N LYS A 15 46.09 -8.29 0.53
CA LYS A 15 47.23 -7.66 1.27
C LYS A 15 47.75 -8.64 2.32
N VAL A 16 48.68 -9.49 1.91
CA VAL A 16 49.65 -10.08 2.84
C VAL A 16 50.83 -9.12 2.89
N ASP A 17 51.01 -8.42 4.02
CA ASP A 17 52.33 -8.16 4.61
C ASP A 17 52.23 -7.32 5.92
N PHE A 18 52.96 -7.82 6.94
CA PHE A 18 53.41 -7.19 8.21
C PHE A 18 52.68 -7.43 9.57
N ILE A 19 53.16 -8.51 10.24
CA ILE A 19 53.67 -8.64 11.64
C ILE A 19 52.73 -8.51 12.86
N GLU A 20 52.66 -9.62 13.62
CA GLU A 20 52.38 -9.70 15.07
C GLU A 20 53.45 -8.96 15.90
N GLU A 21 53.08 -8.04 16.80
CA GLU A 21 53.37 -8.12 18.25
C GLU A 21 52.85 -6.86 18.99
N GLU A 22 52.48 -7.09 20.25
CA GLU A 22 52.34 -6.12 21.35
C GLU A 22 50.97 -5.49 21.72
N LEU A 23 50.41 -6.11 22.77
CA LEU A 23 50.15 -5.53 24.10
C LEU A 23 48.75 -5.00 24.44
N LYS A 24 48.18 -5.71 25.42
CA LYS A 24 47.30 -5.21 26.49
C LYS A 24 47.77 -3.83 26.99
N THR A 25 46.88 -2.83 26.98
CA THR A 25 46.46 -1.98 28.12
C THR A 25 45.54 -0.85 27.66
N ASP A 26 44.65 -0.42 28.56
CA ASP A 26 43.61 0.61 28.43
C ASP A 26 44.07 1.98 27.87
N GLU A 27 43.19 2.59 27.04
CA GLU A 27 42.84 4.01 26.70
C GLU A 27 43.78 5.22 27.04
N PRO A 28 43.55 6.44 26.48
CA PRO A 28 43.12 6.85 25.13
C PRO A 28 43.95 8.06 24.55
N ASN A 29 43.56 8.54 23.36
CA ASN A 29 43.94 9.78 22.63
C ASN A 29 45.12 9.74 21.64
N GLY A 30 44.82 10.15 20.40
CA GLY A 30 45.80 10.63 19.43
C GLY A 30 45.36 10.50 17.97
N SER A 31 44.73 11.55 17.45
CA SER A 31 44.33 11.74 16.04
C SER A 31 45.46 11.41 15.05
N VAL A 32 45.18 10.51 14.10
CA VAL A 32 45.95 10.38 12.86
C VAL A 32 44.97 10.41 11.69
N VAL A 33 45.16 11.41 10.84
CA VAL A 33 44.48 11.59 9.55
C VAL A 33 44.83 10.41 8.66
N GLN A 34 43.82 9.65 8.21
CA GLN A 34 43.94 8.68 7.12
C GLN A 34 43.01 9.10 5.97
N GLU A 35 43.58 9.08 4.76
CA GLU A 35 42.91 9.30 3.47
C GLU A 35 41.77 8.28 3.26
N PRO A 36 40.71 8.62 2.51
CA PRO A 36 39.51 7.79 2.41
C PRO A 36 39.81 6.48 1.67
N LEU A 37 39.62 5.36 2.37
CA LEU A 37 39.53 4.02 1.79
C LEU A 37 38.20 3.89 1.05
N ALA A 38 38.26 3.36 -0.18
CA ALA A 38 37.11 3.15 -1.05
C ALA A 38 36.01 2.32 -0.36
N ALA A 39 34.76 2.76 -0.52
CA ALA A 39 33.55 2.12 0.00
C ALA A 39 33.37 0.70 -0.55
N PRO A 40 32.87 -0.26 0.24
CA PRO A 40 32.41 -1.54 -0.28
C PRO A 40 31.08 -1.36 -1.01
N ASP A 41 30.93 -2.04 -2.15
CA ASP A 41 29.76 -2.00 -3.01
C ASP A 41 28.48 -2.41 -2.25
N SER A 42 27.45 -1.61 -2.49
CA SER A 42 26.12 -1.68 -1.90
C SER A 42 25.44 -3.03 -2.20
N LEU A 43 25.11 -3.78 -1.15
CA LEU A 43 24.05 -4.80 -1.16
C LEU A 43 22.76 -4.17 -1.68
N TYR A 44 22.31 -4.55 -2.88
CA TYR A 44 20.93 -4.60 -3.40
C TYR A 44 20.95 -4.48 -4.94
N ALA A 45 20.88 -5.65 -5.61
CA ALA A 45 20.53 -5.90 -7.02
C ALA A 45 21.37 -5.24 -8.14
N ASP A 46 22.03 -6.10 -8.93
CA ASP A 46 22.59 -5.79 -10.25
C ASP A 46 21.64 -6.35 -11.35
N PRO A 47 21.24 -5.57 -12.37
CA PRO A 47 20.72 -6.10 -13.62
C PRO A 47 21.83 -6.12 -14.69
N GLY A 48 22.33 -7.31 -15.00
CA GLY A 48 23.06 -7.54 -16.25
C GLY A 48 22.10 -7.50 -17.43
N ASP A 49 22.36 -6.66 -18.43
CA ASP A 49 23.07 -7.15 -19.61
C ASP A 49 23.46 -6.03 -20.59
N GLU A 50 24.51 -6.36 -21.32
CA GLU A 50 25.30 -5.61 -22.29
C GLU A 50 24.46 -5.10 -23.49
N ASP A 51 24.59 -3.81 -23.83
CA ASP A 51 24.69 -3.28 -25.20
C ASP A 51 24.55 -1.74 -25.21
N ALA A 52 25.68 -1.01 -25.19
CA ALA A 52 25.73 0.34 -25.74
C ALA A 52 27.17 0.74 -26.09
N GLU A 53 27.39 0.88 -27.39
CA GLU A 53 28.62 1.27 -28.07
C GLU A 53 29.17 2.64 -27.61
N ASP A 54 30.46 2.64 -27.29
CA ASP A 54 31.49 3.58 -27.77
C ASP A 54 31.01 4.97 -28.25
N LEU A 55 30.89 5.92 -27.32
CA LEU A 55 31.00 7.36 -27.63
C LEU A 55 31.80 8.07 -26.53
N SER A 56 33.10 8.16 -26.78
CA SER A 56 34.00 9.13 -26.16
C SER A 56 33.57 10.55 -26.56
N ASP A 57 33.21 11.38 -25.59
CA ASP A 57 33.39 12.84 -25.72
C ASP A 57 33.70 13.44 -24.35
N GLU A 58 34.86 14.09 -24.29
CA GLU A 58 35.36 14.90 -23.19
C GLU A 58 34.33 15.97 -22.79
N ILE A 59 33.87 15.96 -21.53
CA ILE A 59 33.28 17.15 -20.92
C ILE A 59 33.91 17.36 -19.55
N ASP A 60 34.78 18.37 -19.53
CA ASP A 60 35.48 18.96 -18.40
C ASP A 60 34.46 19.60 -17.44
N TYR A 61 34.33 19.10 -16.21
CA TYR A 61 33.56 19.77 -15.15
C TYR A 61 34.47 20.71 -14.36
N PRO A 62 34.14 22.01 -14.24
CA PRO A 62 34.86 22.89 -13.35
C PRO A 62 34.46 22.62 -11.90
N VAL A 63 35.49 22.46 -11.07
CA VAL A 63 35.45 22.57 -9.61
C VAL A 63 34.83 23.91 -9.22
N ASN A 64 33.70 23.89 -8.50
CA ASN A 64 33.20 25.02 -7.71
C ASN A 64 32.95 24.47 -6.31
N GLU A 65 33.89 24.71 -5.39
CA GLU A 65 33.84 25.79 -4.40
C GLU A 65 32.72 25.55 -3.37
N GLU A 66 33.19 25.11 -2.20
CA GLU A 66 32.50 25.09 -0.92
C GLU A 66 31.72 26.40 -0.73
N VAL A 67 30.40 26.29 -0.55
CA VAL A 67 29.61 27.36 0.05
C VAL A 67 29.15 26.85 1.40
N ASP A 68 29.80 27.37 2.44
CA ASP A 68 29.32 27.39 3.81
C ASP A 68 27.91 28.00 3.84
N ASP A 69 26.90 27.17 4.08
CA ASP A 69 25.61 27.60 4.62
C ASP A 69 25.40 26.92 6.00
N ALA A 70 26.31 27.23 6.91
CA ALA A 70 26.06 27.21 8.34
C ALA A 70 25.47 28.57 8.72
N ASP A 71 24.14 28.69 8.70
CA ASP A 71 23.34 29.62 9.53
C ASP A 71 21.88 29.70 9.02
N ALA A 72 21.07 28.68 9.29
CA ALA A 72 19.62 28.81 9.46
C ALA A 72 19.07 27.53 10.11
N TYR A 73 18.17 27.68 11.08
CA TYR A 73 17.58 26.65 11.95
C TYR A 73 18.35 26.30 13.22
N ASP A 74 18.70 27.34 13.98
CA ASP A 74 18.65 27.26 15.44
C ASP A 74 17.35 27.95 15.90
N GLY A 75 16.48 27.20 16.57
CA GLY A 75 15.12 27.66 16.91
C GLY A 75 14.20 26.55 17.40
N ILE A 76 14.65 25.73 18.35
CA ILE A 76 13.76 24.87 19.13
C ILE A 76 13.26 25.71 20.32
N GLU A 77 12.18 26.46 20.12
CA GLU A 77 11.33 26.88 21.22
C GLU A 77 10.23 25.83 21.43
N LYS A 78 10.08 25.40 22.68
CA LYS A 78 8.92 24.65 23.14
C LYS A 78 7.70 25.55 23.03
N GLU A 79 6.86 25.36 22.01
CA GLU A 79 5.50 25.89 22.03
C GLU A 79 4.64 24.98 22.91
N GLU A 80 4.22 25.52 24.05
CA GLU A 80 3.07 25.02 24.80
C GLU A 80 1.83 25.14 23.91
N GLU A 81 0.97 24.12 23.90
CA GLU A 81 -0.30 24.11 23.19
C GLU A 81 -1.17 25.31 23.58
N GLU A 82 -1.18 26.37 22.77
CA GLU A 82 -2.22 27.39 22.83
C GLU A 82 -3.43 26.95 21.98
N PRO A 83 -4.66 27.01 22.51
CA PRO A 83 -5.85 26.73 21.73
C PRO A 83 -5.99 27.82 20.67
N VAL A 84 -6.12 27.39 19.41
CA VAL A 84 -6.45 28.27 18.27
C VAL A 84 -7.70 29.07 18.62
N THR A 85 -7.51 30.33 18.98
CA THR A 85 -8.60 31.28 19.24
C THR A 85 -9.01 31.89 17.90
N TYR A 86 -10.20 31.51 17.44
CA TYR A 86 -10.82 32.13 16.27
C TYR A 86 -11.15 33.60 16.58
N PRO A 87 -11.01 34.52 15.61
CA PRO A 87 -11.35 35.92 15.81
C PRO A 87 -12.83 36.04 16.23
N SER A 88 -13.08 36.76 17.33
CA SER A 88 -14.41 37.01 17.85
C SER A 88 -15.31 37.60 16.76
N ALA A 89 -16.49 37.03 16.59
CA ALA A 89 -17.50 37.44 15.63
C ALA A 89 -17.70 38.98 15.59
N MET A 90 -17.48 39.58 14.41
CA MET A 90 -18.08 40.87 14.09
C MET A 90 -19.58 40.67 13.79
N PRO A 91 -20.43 41.70 13.96
CA PRO A 91 -21.88 41.54 13.82
C PRO A 91 -22.27 41.21 12.37
N LEU A 92 -22.72 39.98 12.15
CA LEU A 92 -22.96 39.30 10.86
C LEU A 92 -24.13 39.82 10.00
N SER A 93 -24.87 40.85 10.41
CA SER A 93 -26.20 41.12 9.84
C SER A 93 -26.26 42.16 8.71
N THR A 94 -25.29 43.08 8.61
CA THR A 94 -25.40 44.22 7.67
C THR A 94 -24.58 44.01 6.39
N GLU A 95 -23.49 43.26 6.48
CA GLU A 95 -22.61 42.95 5.34
C GLU A 95 -23.21 41.86 4.43
N ARG A 96 -24.05 40.95 4.95
CA ARG A 96 -24.73 39.89 4.15
C ARG A 96 -25.91 40.40 3.31
N ARG A 97 -26.67 41.40 3.78
CA ARG A 97 -27.69 42.06 2.93
C ARG A 97 -27.07 42.85 1.78
N PHE A 98 -25.85 43.35 1.98
CA PHE A 98 -25.07 44.00 0.92
C PHE A 98 -24.57 42.96 -0.10
N LYS A 99 -24.19 41.76 0.35
CA LYS A 99 -23.81 40.64 -0.52
C LYS A 99 -24.95 40.13 -1.43
N ILE A 100 -26.22 40.13 -1.01
CA ILE A 100 -27.35 39.76 -1.90
C ILE A 100 -27.38 40.58 -3.21
N GLY A 101 -26.90 41.83 -3.17
CA GLY A 101 -26.70 42.65 -4.37
C GLY A 101 -25.52 42.21 -5.23
N GLU A 102 -24.42 41.79 -4.63
CA GLU A 102 -23.23 41.24 -5.32
C GLU A 102 -23.51 39.85 -5.91
N TRP A 103 -24.40 39.03 -5.34
CA TRP A 103 -24.79 37.73 -5.90
C TRP A 103 -25.52 37.84 -7.26
N ARG A 104 -26.21 38.97 -7.52
CA ARG A 104 -26.73 39.29 -8.87
C ARG A 104 -25.62 39.62 -9.86
N GLU A 105 -24.49 40.18 -9.41
CA GLU A 105 -23.32 40.47 -10.24
C GLU A 105 -22.43 39.22 -10.41
N ALA A 106 -22.29 38.37 -9.39
CA ALA A 106 -21.60 37.08 -9.47
C ALA A 106 -22.32 36.07 -10.40
N GLY A 107 -23.66 36.10 -10.46
CA GLY A 107 -24.44 35.40 -11.48
C GLY A 107 -24.13 35.85 -12.90
N ALA A 108 -23.80 37.13 -13.10
CA ALA A 108 -23.34 37.66 -14.39
C ALA A 108 -21.87 37.31 -14.68
N GLU A 109 -21.00 37.18 -13.67
CA GLU A 109 -19.61 36.70 -13.83
C GLU A 109 -19.54 35.19 -14.13
N LEU A 110 -20.47 34.38 -13.60
CA LEU A 110 -20.61 32.96 -13.96
C LEU A 110 -20.98 32.79 -15.46
N GLN A 111 -21.67 33.75 -16.08
CA GLN A 111 -21.91 33.79 -17.52
C GLN A 111 -20.63 33.99 -18.36
N GLU A 112 -19.62 34.68 -17.82
CA GLU A 112 -18.31 34.84 -18.48
C GLU A 112 -17.42 33.60 -18.32
N ILE A 113 -17.48 32.92 -17.16
CA ILE A 113 -16.70 31.70 -16.87
C ILE A 113 -17.19 30.50 -17.69
N PHE A 114 -18.50 30.36 -17.90
CA PHE A 114 -19.07 29.27 -18.72
C PHE A 114 -19.15 29.57 -20.22
N GLY A 115 -18.75 30.77 -20.66
CA GLY A 115 -18.77 31.19 -22.06
C GLY A 115 -17.52 30.84 -22.89
N GLY A 116 -16.47 30.27 -22.27
CA GLY A 116 -15.11 30.31 -22.80
C GLY A 116 -14.36 28.99 -22.96
N ALA A 117 -14.95 27.92 -23.49
CA ALA A 117 -14.20 26.81 -24.12
C ALA A 117 -15.09 25.96 -25.04
N GLY A 118 -14.91 26.09 -26.36
CA GLY A 118 -15.64 25.32 -27.38
C GLY A 118 -15.22 23.84 -27.44
N GLY A 119 -15.92 22.96 -28.14
CA GLY A 119 -17.16 23.05 -28.90
C GLY A 119 -17.61 21.63 -29.28
N ALA A 120 -18.87 21.53 -29.72
CA ALA A 120 -19.59 20.33 -30.19
C ALA A 120 -20.61 19.72 -29.21
N SER A 121 -21.60 20.51 -28.77
CA SER A 121 -22.96 20.02 -28.47
C SER A 121 -24.00 21.16 -28.48
N GLN A 122 -23.95 22.03 -29.50
CA GLN A 122 -25.07 22.93 -29.78
C GLN A 122 -26.13 22.18 -30.59
N SER A 123 -27.02 21.48 -29.91
CA SER A 123 -28.39 21.31 -30.38
C SER A 123 -29.29 20.79 -29.25
N ARG A 124 -30.29 21.61 -28.89
CA ARG A 124 -31.39 21.39 -27.93
C ARG A 124 -31.07 21.58 -26.45
N LEU A 125 -30.81 22.83 -26.08
CA LEU A 125 -31.34 23.39 -24.84
C LEU A 125 -31.94 24.75 -25.21
N ASP A 126 -33.23 24.92 -24.98
CA ASP A 126 -33.88 26.23 -25.06
C ASP A 126 -33.20 27.14 -24.03
N LYS A 127 -32.54 28.20 -24.50
CA LYS A 127 -31.85 29.19 -23.67
C LYS A 127 -32.80 30.05 -22.81
N GLY A 128 -34.11 29.78 -22.83
CA GLY A 128 -35.13 30.59 -22.14
C GLY A 128 -35.55 30.08 -20.77
N THR A 129 -35.19 28.85 -20.35
CA THR A 129 -35.74 28.27 -19.11
C THR A 129 -34.88 28.48 -17.86
N VAL A 130 -33.60 28.83 -18.00
CA VAL A 130 -32.72 29.09 -16.85
C VAL A 130 -32.81 30.57 -16.42
N GLU A 131 -32.89 31.51 -17.36
CA GLU A 131 -33.03 32.96 -17.07
C GLU A 131 -34.38 33.33 -16.42
N GLU A 132 -35.45 32.55 -16.66
CA GLU A 132 -36.77 32.79 -16.04
C GLU A 132 -36.90 32.17 -14.65
N GLN A 133 -36.14 31.12 -14.30
CA GLN A 133 -36.23 30.46 -12.99
C GLN A 133 -35.37 31.11 -11.90
N GLU A 134 -34.31 31.85 -12.24
CA GLU A 134 -33.53 32.63 -11.26
C GLU A 134 -34.25 33.90 -10.76
N GLN A 135 -35.27 34.38 -11.48
CA GLN A 135 -36.02 35.60 -11.10
C GLN A 135 -37.09 35.40 -10.02
N GLU A 136 -37.37 34.15 -9.59
CA GLU A 136 -38.40 33.81 -8.59
C GLU A 136 -37.83 33.37 -7.23
N LEU A 137 -36.61 33.76 -6.87
CA LEU A 137 -36.12 33.58 -5.49
C LEU A 137 -36.83 34.62 -4.59
N GLY A 138 -37.78 34.15 -3.78
CA GLY A 138 -38.68 34.98 -2.98
C GLY A 138 -38.00 35.88 -1.93
N ASP A 139 -38.78 36.75 -1.30
CA ASP A 139 -38.31 37.78 -0.37
C ASP A 139 -37.87 37.21 1.01
N THR A 140 -38.08 35.91 1.26
CA THR A 140 -37.75 35.21 2.52
C THR A 140 -36.75 34.07 2.35
N GLU A 141 -35.93 33.78 3.37
CA GLU A 141 -34.93 32.69 3.33
C GLU A 141 -35.55 31.29 3.07
N GLU A 142 -36.79 31.06 3.51
CA GLU A 142 -37.52 29.81 3.23
C GLU A 142 -37.88 29.67 1.75
N GLU A 143 -38.27 30.76 1.09
CA GLU A 143 -38.55 30.77 -0.35
C GLU A 143 -37.27 30.55 -1.17
N VAL A 144 -36.12 31.04 -0.69
CA VAL A 144 -34.80 30.78 -1.29
C VAL A 144 -34.42 29.30 -1.18
N ILE A 145 -34.56 28.69 0.00
CA ILE A 145 -34.28 27.25 0.20
C ILE A 145 -35.20 26.40 -0.69
N GLN A 146 -36.50 26.68 -0.71
CA GLN A 146 -37.45 25.96 -1.55
C GLN A 146 -37.19 26.18 -3.05
N GLY A 147 -36.71 27.36 -3.44
CA GLY A 147 -36.23 27.66 -4.78
C GLY A 147 -35.08 26.74 -5.21
N TYR A 148 -34.03 26.64 -4.39
CA TYR A 148 -32.91 25.73 -4.66
C TYR A 148 -33.30 24.26 -4.66
N LEU A 149 -34.20 23.81 -3.77
CA LEU A 149 -34.72 22.43 -3.77
C LEU A 149 -35.50 22.12 -5.05
N SER A 150 -36.32 23.07 -5.52
CA SER A 150 -37.06 22.91 -6.78
C SER A 150 -36.12 22.86 -8.00
N LEU A 151 -35.09 23.70 -8.00
CA LEU A 151 -34.06 23.71 -9.03
C LEU A 151 -33.26 22.41 -9.01
N ALA A 152 -32.89 21.90 -7.84
CA ALA A 152 -32.23 20.61 -7.67
C ALA A 152 -33.09 19.46 -8.22
N ALA A 153 -34.40 19.48 -7.97
CA ALA A 153 -35.32 18.46 -8.48
C ALA A 153 -35.45 18.50 -10.02
N ASP A 154 -35.43 19.68 -10.64
CA ASP A 154 -35.45 19.82 -12.09
C ASP A 154 -34.11 19.44 -12.73
N LEU A 155 -32.98 19.81 -12.12
CA LEU A 155 -31.65 19.41 -12.54
C LEU A 155 -31.47 17.89 -12.45
N ARG A 156 -31.99 17.24 -11.40
CA ARG A 156 -32.04 15.77 -11.24
C ARG A 156 -32.80 15.09 -12.37
N LYS A 157 -33.93 15.65 -12.85
CA LYS A 157 -34.66 15.13 -14.02
C LYS A 157 -33.84 15.25 -15.32
N THR A 158 -33.03 16.31 -15.44
CA THR A 158 -32.13 16.51 -16.60
C THR A 158 -30.81 15.73 -16.49
N LYS A 159 -30.58 15.03 -15.37
CA LYS A 159 -29.33 14.31 -15.03
C LYS A 159 -28.11 15.22 -14.91
N ASP A 160 -28.29 16.50 -14.62
CA ASP A 160 -27.20 17.41 -14.29
C ASP A 160 -26.80 17.24 -12.81
N ILE A 161 -25.90 16.28 -12.57
CA ILE A 161 -25.43 15.94 -11.22
C ILE A 161 -24.68 17.12 -10.59
N LYS A 162 -23.94 17.91 -11.39
CA LYS A 162 -23.14 19.05 -10.90
C LYS A 162 -24.02 20.17 -10.39
N GLY A 163 -24.99 20.60 -11.20
CA GLY A 163 -25.93 21.63 -10.79
C GLY A 163 -26.74 21.20 -9.55
N THR A 164 -27.13 19.92 -9.50
CA THR A 164 -27.89 19.37 -8.37
C THR A 164 -27.08 19.38 -7.06
N VAL A 165 -25.80 18.95 -7.09
CA VAL A 165 -24.92 19.01 -5.91
C VAL A 165 -24.66 20.45 -5.47
N GLY A 166 -24.43 21.37 -6.40
CA GLY A 166 -24.26 22.80 -6.07
C GLY A 166 -25.48 23.38 -5.37
N CYS A 167 -26.69 23.08 -5.86
CA CYS A 167 -27.93 23.51 -5.19
C CYS A 167 -28.05 22.95 -3.77
N TYR A 168 -27.73 21.67 -3.58
CA TYR A 168 -27.76 21.07 -2.24
C TYR A 168 -26.68 21.63 -1.30
N ALA A 169 -25.48 21.98 -1.80
CA ALA A 169 -24.45 22.62 -0.99
C ALA A 169 -24.90 24.00 -0.48
N GLU A 170 -25.48 24.83 -1.36
CA GLU A 170 -26.01 26.14 -0.99
C GLU A 170 -27.19 26.01 0.00
N VAL A 171 -28.09 25.05 -0.21
CA VAL A 171 -29.16 24.73 0.76
C VAL A 171 -28.57 24.37 2.12
N MET A 172 -27.51 23.56 2.15
CA MET A 172 -26.86 23.17 3.40
C MET A 172 -26.14 24.33 4.10
N ASP A 173 -25.53 25.24 3.35
CA ASP A 173 -24.89 26.44 3.91
C ASP A 173 -25.93 27.41 4.49
N LEU A 174 -27.05 27.63 3.80
CA LEU A 174 -28.18 28.43 4.29
C LEU A 174 -28.81 27.80 5.54
N LEU A 175 -29.00 26.49 5.55
CA LEU A 175 -29.48 25.76 6.72
C LEU A 175 -28.50 25.83 7.89
N SER A 176 -27.19 25.75 7.65
CA SER A 176 -26.17 25.84 8.70
C SER A 176 -26.18 27.20 9.41
N VAL A 177 -26.41 28.29 8.66
CA VAL A 177 -26.59 29.63 9.24
C VAL A 177 -27.84 29.70 10.10
N ARG A 178 -28.96 29.14 9.62
CA ARG A 178 -30.22 29.07 10.35
C ARG A 178 -30.12 28.23 11.63
N ILE A 179 -29.26 27.21 11.64
CA ILE A 179 -28.96 26.40 12.83
C ILE A 179 -28.08 27.17 13.83
N GLY A 180 -27.18 28.05 13.37
CA GLY A 180 -26.35 28.87 14.25
C GLY A 180 -27.10 29.97 15.03
N GLU A 181 -28.32 30.33 14.62
CA GLU A 181 -29.15 31.38 15.26
C GLU A 181 -30.11 30.82 16.34
N PHE A 182 -30.00 29.54 16.71
CA PHE A 182 -30.81 28.88 17.74
C PHE A 182 -30.41 29.27 19.16
N ASP A 183 -30.70 30.50 19.58
CA ASP A 183 -30.88 30.83 21.00
C ASP A 183 -32.34 31.29 21.20
N ASP A 184 -33.17 30.40 21.78
CA ASP A 184 -34.52 30.65 22.32
C ASP A 184 -35.74 30.76 21.36
N ASP A 185 -36.06 29.72 20.55
CA ASP A 185 -37.29 29.71 19.70
C ASP A 185 -38.23 28.51 19.99
N GLU A 186 -39.54 28.75 20.17
CA GLU A 186 -40.59 27.75 20.52
C GLU A 186 -40.87 26.68 19.44
N ASN A 187 -40.28 26.80 18.24
CA ASN A 187 -40.55 25.98 17.05
C ASN A 187 -39.44 24.97 16.69
N HIS A 188 -38.66 24.54 17.68
CA HIS A 188 -37.46 23.71 17.50
C HIS A 188 -37.74 22.35 16.84
N GLU A 189 -38.80 21.64 17.22
CA GLU A 189 -39.16 20.32 16.67
C GLU A 189 -39.61 20.38 15.20
N ASP A 190 -40.38 21.41 14.82
CA ASP A 190 -40.87 21.58 13.45
C ASP A 190 -39.71 21.90 12.48
N LYS A 191 -38.77 22.76 12.91
CA LYS A 191 -37.57 23.11 12.13
C LYS A 191 -36.61 21.92 11.98
N GLN A 192 -36.43 21.10 13.01
CA GLN A 192 -35.66 19.85 12.91
C GLN A 192 -36.29 18.83 11.96
N THR A 193 -37.63 18.72 11.98
CA THR A 193 -38.35 17.83 11.08
C THR A 193 -38.18 18.24 9.61
N GLU A 194 -38.11 19.54 9.34
CA GLU A 194 -37.85 20.10 8.01
C GLU A 194 -36.42 19.82 7.53
N ILE A 195 -35.42 20.07 8.38
CA ILE A 195 -34.01 19.74 8.09
C ILE A 195 -33.85 18.24 7.79
N THR A 196 -34.49 17.37 8.58
CA THR A 196 -34.46 15.92 8.39
C THR A 196 -35.01 15.51 7.02
N LYS A 197 -36.11 16.12 6.55
CA LYS A 197 -36.67 15.84 5.21
C LYS A 197 -35.72 16.26 4.09
N ILE A 198 -35.06 17.41 4.24
CA ILE A 198 -34.08 17.90 3.27
C ILE A 198 -32.87 16.95 3.22
N LEU A 199 -32.38 16.53 4.38
CA LEU A 199 -31.30 15.54 4.48
C LEU A 199 -31.70 14.19 3.88
N ASP A 200 -32.94 13.73 4.07
CA ASP A 200 -33.47 12.51 3.45
C ASP A 200 -33.51 12.63 1.91
N GLU A 201 -33.85 13.81 1.38
CA GLU A 201 -33.86 14.06 -0.07
C GLU A 201 -32.44 14.10 -0.65
N ILE A 202 -31.52 14.79 0.03
CA ILE A 202 -30.08 14.80 -0.30
C ILE A 202 -29.54 13.38 -0.19
N TYR A 203 -29.96 12.60 0.81
CA TYR A 203 -29.58 11.21 0.99
C TYR A 203 -30.10 10.35 -0.15
N GLN A 204 -31.36 10.49 -0.57
CA GLN A 204 -31.89 9.75 -1.73
C GLN A 204 -31.15 10.10 -3.02
N PHE A 205 -30.81 11.38 -3.22
CA PHE A 205 -30.00 11.81 -4.34
C PHE A 205 -28.59 11.25 -4.26
N CYS A 206 -27.95 11.39 -3.10
CA CYS A 206 -26.65 10.80 -2.83
C CYS A 206 -26.72 9.29 -2.97
N ASP A 207 -27.80 8.59 -2.64
CA ASP A 207 -27.98 7.15 -2.85
C ASP A 207 -28.25 6.80 -4.31
N GLU A 208 -28.84 7.68 -5.10
CA GLU A 208 -28.98 7.50 -6.55
C GLU A 208 -27.68 7.77 -7.30
N VAL A 209 -26.85 8.68 -6.78
CA VAL A 209 -25.49 8.94 -7.26
C VAL A 209 -24.53 7.91 -6.67
N SER A 210 -24.77 7.44 -5.45
CA SER A 210 -23.90 6.58 -4.65
C SER A 210 -24.27 5.10 -4.58
N ALA A 211 -25.46 4.65 -4.96
CA ALA A 211 -25.68 3.22 -5.24
C ALA A 211 -24.91 2.80 -6.50
N PRO A 212 -24.83 3.67 -7.52
CA PRO A 212 -23.69 3.74 -8.40
C PRO A 212 -22.42 4.00 -7.56
N ALA A 213 -22.15 5.13 -6.87
CA ALA A 213 -20.91 5.45 -6.06
C ALA A 213 -20.29 4.45 -5.07
N ILE A 214 -21.02 3.45 -4.61
CA ILE A 214 -20.55 2.34 -3.79
C ILE A 214 -20.13 1.18 -4.70
N SER A 215 -20.75 1.04 -5.87
CA SER A 215 -20.12 0.42 -7.04
C SER A 215 -19.17 1.38 -7.81
N LEU A 216 -19.11 2.68 -7.49
CA LEU A 216 -18.42 3.77 -8.22
C LEU A 216 -17.29 4.47 -7.45
N VAL A 217 -16.83 3.88 -6.35
CA VAL A 217 -15.37 3.76 -6.21
C VAL A 217 -14.79 3.19 -7.52
N TYR A 218 -15.64 2.47 -8.27
CA TYR A 218 -15.40 1.82 -9.54
C TYR A 218 -16.14 2.32 -10.84
N VAL A 219 -16.57 3.59 -11.06
CA VAL A 219 -17.01 4.04 -12.44
C VAL A 219 -16.96 5.58 -12.68
N PRO A 220 -15.83 6.27 -12.50
CA PRO A 220 -15.82 7.73 -12.42
C PRO A 220 -15.82 8.41 -13.80
N HIS A 221 -16.03 7.65 -14.89
CA HIS A 221 -16.28 8.22 -16.21
C HIS A 221 -17.61 8.99 -16.34
N GLN A 222 -18.48 8.94 -15.33
CA GLN A 222 -19.68 9.79 -15.25
C GLN A 222 -19.53 11.00 -14.32
N LEU A 223 -18.45 11.11 -13.55
CA LEU A 223 -18.23 12.23 -12.62
C LEU A 223 -17.07 13.09 -13.14
N GLN A 224 -17.34 14.35 -13.49
CA GLN A 224 -16.29 15.29 -13.87
C GLN A 224 -15.47 15.71 -12.64
N PRO A 225 -14.17 16.05 -12.76
CA PRO A 225 -13.35 16.51 -11.63
C PRO A 225 -13.97 17.68 -10.84
N GLN A 226 -14.72 18.54 -11.54
CA GLN A 226 -15.45 19.66 -10.96
C GLN A 226 -16.58 19.21 -10.01
N LEU A 227 -17.21 18.07 -10.28
CA LEU A 227 -18.25 17.49 -9.44
C LEU A 227 -17.67 16.88 -8.15
N LEU A 228 -16.44 16.39 -8.18
CA LEU A 228 -15.74 15.93 -6.98
C LEU A 228 -15.49 17.09 -6.00
N GLU A 229 -15.17 18.27 -6.52
CA GLU A 229 -14.98 19.49 -5.72
C GLU A 229 -16.31 19.98 -5.12
N GLU A 230 -17.39 19.96 -5.89
CA GLU A 230 -18.74 20.26 -5.37
C GLU A 230 -19.19 19.23 -4.32
N ILE A 231 -18.85 17.94 -4.50
CA ILE A 231 -19.08 16.90 -3.49
C ILE A 231 -18.26 17.20 -2.22
N ARG A 232 -17.02 17.65 -2.33
CA ARG A 232 -16.21 18.05 -1.15
C ARG A 232 -16.81 19.25 -0.42
N LYS A 233 -17.31 20.25 -1.15
CA LYS A 233 -18.03 21.38 -0.57
C LYS A 233 -19.26 20.91 0.18
N LEU A 234 -20.12 20.12 -0.47
CA LEU A 234 -21.29 19.50 0.16
C LEU A 234 -20.90 18.69 1.41
N THR A 235 -19.80 17.93 1.35
CA THR A 235 -19.29 17.18 2.50
C THR A 235 -18.91 18.10 3.65
N SER A 236 -18.24 19.22 3.38
CA SER A 236 -17.87 20.22 4.38
C SER A 236 -19.10 20.88 5.00
N SER A 237 -20.09 21.26 4.18
CA SER A 237 -21.34 21.88 4.64
C SER A 237 -22.17 20.91 5.48
N VAL A 238 -22.31 19.66 5.04
CA VAL A 238 -22.98 18.60 5.82
C VAL A 238 -22.23 18.35 7.13
N PHE A 239 -20.90 18.28 7.11
CA PHE A 239 -20.09 18.10 8.31
C PHE A 239 -20.28 19.22 9.34
N GLN A 240 -20.33 20.47 8.88
CA GLN A 240 -20.61 21.63 9.75
C GLN A 240 -22.03 21.57 10.33
N ALA A 241 -23.03 21.24 9.51
CA ALA A 241 -24.41 21.07 9.96
C ALA A 241 -24.53 19.95 11.01
N CYS A 242 -23.89 18.79 10.80
CA CYS A 242 -23.91 17.67 11.74
C CYS A 242 -23.36 18.01 13.14
N LYS A 243 -22.43 18.95 13.25
CA LYS A 243 -21.90 19.40 14.55
C LYS A 243 -22.89 20.22 15.37
N MET A 244 -23.92 20.77 14.72
CA MET A 244 -24.84 21.76 15.29
C MET A 244 -26.25 21.18 15.53
N LEU A 245 -26.49 19.91 15.22
CA LEU A 245 -27.80 19.23 15.33
C LEU A 245 -27.89 18.33 16.59
N ASP A 246 -29.12 18.05 17.06
CA ASP A 246 -29.40 17.14 18.19
C ASP A 246 -29.16 15.66 17.85
N HIS A 247 -28.80 14.86 18.86
CA HIS A 247 -28.35 13.46 18.77
C HIS A 247 -29.22 12.45 17.99
N SER A 248 -30.52 12.70 17.77
CA SER A 248 -31.37 11.77 16.99
C SER A 248 -31.34 12.06 15.49
N THR A 249 -31.22 13.33 15.11
CA THR A 249 -31.10 13.79 13.71
C THR A 249 -29.67 13.70 13.18
N THR A 250 -28.68 13.56 14.07
CA THR A 250 -27.28 13.36 13.68
C THR A 250 -27.05 12.02 12.99
N THR A 251 -27.79 10.96 13.32
CA THR A 251 -27.49 9.60 12.82
C THR A 251 -27.65 9.46 11.30
N ASP A 252 -28.74 9.97 10.72
CA ASP A 252 -28.97 9.91 9.26
C ASP A 252 -27.98 10.83 8.51
N ALA A 253 -27.69 12.00 9.08
CA ALA A 253 -26.73 12.94 8.53
C ALA A 253 -25.29 12.37 8.58
N GLU A 254 -24.95 11.63 9.65
CA GLU A 254 -23.68 10.95 9.83
C GLU A 254 -23.52 9.78 8.84
N HIS A 255 -24.57 9.02 8.54
CA HIS A 255 -24.55 8.00 7.48
C HIS A 255 -24.31 8.59 6.08
N LEU A 256 -24.95 9.71 5.77
CA LEU A 256 -24.70 10.44 4.52
C LEU A 256 -23.25 10.93 4.44
N LEU A 257 -22.78 11.54 5.53
CA LEU A 257 -21.42 12.05 5.66
C LEU A 257 -20.38 10.94 5.49
N MET A 258 -20.60 9.74 6.04
CA MET A 258 -19.71 8.58 5.81
C MET A 258 -19.59 8.22 4.33
N ALA A 259 -20.70 8.20 3.59
CA ALA A 259 -20.68 7.88 2.16
C ALA A 259 -19.90 8.92 1.34
N LEU A 260 -20.05 10.20 1.68
CA LEU A 260 -19.34 11.30 1.03
C LEU A 260 -17.84 11.33 1.37
N LEU A 261 -17.49 11.12 2.65
CA LEU A 261 -16.10 11.03 3.11
C LEU A 261 -15.37 9.83 2.51
N TYR A 262 -16.08 8.70 2.36
CA TYR A 262 -15.55 7.53 1.66
C TYR A 262 -15.22 7.83 0.20
N ALA A 263 -16.14 8.47 -0.53
CA ALA A 263 -15.96 8.83 -1.93
C ALA A 263 -14.86 9.88 -2.15
N THR A 264 -14.63 10.76 -1.18
CA THR A 264 -13.59 11.80 -1.24
C THR A 264 -12.22 11.35 -0.71
N GLY A 265 -12.13 10.15 -0.14
CA GLY A 265 -10.88 9.57 0.36
C GLY A 265 -10.49 9.99 1.79
N ARG A 266 -11.38 10.63 2.55
CA ARG A 266 -11.17 11.03 3.95
C ARG A 266 -11.48 9.87 4.90
N TRP A 267 -10.73 8.79 4.77
CA TRP A 267 -11.01 7.50 5.42
C TRP A 267 -10.85 7.53 6.95
N SER A 268 -9.94 8.35 7.48
CA SER A 268 -9.80 8.55 8.94
C SER A 268 -11.13 8.98 9.59
N GLU A 269 -11.80 9.96 8.99
CA GLU A 269 -13.07 10.49 9.49
C GLU A 269 -14.23 9.50 9.30
N VAL A 270 -14.20 8.67 8.26
CA VAL A 270 -15.17 7.58 8.10
C VAL A 270 -15.08 6.61 9.27
N VAL A 271 -13.86 6.28 9.70
CA VAL A 271 -13.64 5.40 10.86
C VAL A 271 -14.11 6.05 12.15
N ASP A 272 -13.79 7.33 12.37
CA ASP A 272 -14.20 8.06 13.58
C ASP A 272 -15.73 8.15 13.72
N ILE A 273 -16.43 8.50 12.63
CA ILE A 273 -17.89 8.56 12.60
C ILE A 273 -18.49 7.16 12.75
N GLY A 274 -17.95 6.16 12.05
CA GLY A 274 -18.43 4.80 12.11
C GLY A 274 -18.34 4.19 13.52
N ARG A 275 -17.24 4.45 14.23
CA ARG A 275 -17.06 4.05 15.64
C ARG A 275 -17.96 4.84 16.58
N LYS A 276 -18.11 6.16 16.39
CA LYS A 276 -19.03 7.01 17.17
C LYS A 276 -20.47 6.52 17.09
N LEU A 277 -20.92 6.14 15.90
CA LEU A 277 -22.26 5.63 15.65
C LEU A 277 -22.51 4.23 16.24
N ALA A 278 -21.50 3.60 16.87
CA ALA A 278 -21.56 2.25 17.42
C ALA A 278 -22.13 1.25 16.38
N ILE A 279 -21.78 1.45 15.10
CA ILE A 279 -22.31 0.69 13.98
C ILE A 279 -22.01 -0.81 14.15
N ALA A 280 -20.91 -1.15 14.81
CA ALA A 280 -20.49 -2.50 15.15
C ALA A 280 -21.28 -3.13 16.31
N GLU A 281 -21.88 -2.34 17.21
CA GLU A 281 -22.52 -2.81 18.44
C GLU A 281 -24.05 -2.86 18.36
N SER A 282 -24.66 -2.24 17.34
CA SER A 282 -26.11 -2.23 17.16
C SER A 282 -26.64 -3.62 16.78
N THR A 283 -27.27 -4.30 17.73
CA THR A 283 -27.84 -5.66 17.58
C THR A 283 -29.30 -5.68 17.10
N GLY A 284 -29.86 -4.53 16.75
CA GLY A 284 -31.22 -4.40 16.22
C GLY A 284 -31.36 -4.84 14.75
N ALA A 285 -32.59 -5.04 14.28
CA ALA A 285 -32.87 -5.30 12.86
C ALA A 285 -32.33 -4.13 12.02
N ALA A 286 -31.19 -4.36 11.36
CA ALA A 286 -30.47 -3.33 10.64
C ALA A 286 -31.34 -2.81 9.49
N SER A 287 -31.60 -1.51 9.46
CA SER A 287 -32.20 -0.88 8.30
C SER A 287 -31.26 -1.04 7.08
N ALA A 288 -31.79 -0.86 5.87
CA ALA A 288 -30.96 -0.87 4.67
C ALA A 288 -29.81 0.17 4.73
N ARG A 289 -30.02 1.28 5.46
CA ARG A 289 -29.03 2.33 5.71
C ARG A 289 -27.92 1.85 6.65
N ASP A 290 -28.28 1.19 7.75
CA ASP A 290 -27.31 0.63 8.69
C ASP A 290 -26.38 -0.39 8.01
N LEU A 291 -26.96 -1.28 7.19
CA LEU A 291 -26.17 -2.27 6.45
C LEU A 291 -25.22 -1.62 5.44
N ARG A 292 -25.64 -0.53 4.79
CA ARG A 292 -24.81 0.23 3.85
C ARG A 292 -23.63 0.89 4.56
N SER A 293 -23.87 1.56 5.68
CA SER A 293 -22.83 2.24 6.46
C SER A 293 -21.87 1.25 7.12
N ARG A 294 -22.36 0.09 7.60
CA ARG A 294 -21.53 -1.05 8.02
C ARG A 294 -20.61 -1.51 6.91
N TYR A 295 -21.15 -1.68 5.70
CA TYR A 295 -20.38 -2.15 4.56
C TYR A 295 -19.31 -1.15 4.16
N LEU A 296 -19.64 0.15 4.10
CA LEU A 296 -18.67 1.22 3.83
C LEU A 296 -17.53 1.24 4.86
N LEU A 297 -17.87 1.18 6.15
CA LEU A 297 -16.88 1.14 7.22
C LEU A 297 -15.97 -0.10 7.08
N ALA A 298 -16.54 -1.27 6.83
CA ALA A 298 -15.78 -2.50 6.63
C ALA A 298 -14.86 -2.44 5.40
N GLN A 299 -15.29 -1.77 4.31
CA GLN A 299 -14.47 -1.55 3.11
C GLN A 299 -13.28 -0.60 3.38
N VAL A 300 -13.43 0.40 4.25
CA VAL A 300 -12.30 1.24 4.67
C VAL A 300 -11.36 0.46 5.58
N LEU A 301 -11.90 -0.14 6.63
CA LEU A 301 -11.13 -0.83 7.65
C LEU A 301 -10.29 -1.99 7.09
N ARG A 302 -10.77 -2.69 6.05
CA ARG A 302 -9.98 -3.77 5.43
C ARG A 302 -8.69 -3.30 4.73
N GLU A 303 -8.61 -2.03 4.35
CA GLU A 303 -7.44 -1.45 3.68
C GLU A 303 -6.43 -0.88 4.70
N LEU A 304 -6.79 -0.84 5.99
CA LEU A 304 -5.97 -0.34 7.09
C LEU A 304 -5.15 -1.46 7.75
N ASP A 305 -4.64 -1.21 8.96
CA ASP A 305 -3.77 -2.13 9.69
C ASP A 305 -4.54 -3.33 10.28
N GLU A 306 -3.80 -4.31 10.83
CA GLU A 306 -4.36 -5.55 11.39
C GLU A 306 -5.54 -5.37 12.37
N PRO A 307 -5.52 -4.45 13.36
CA PRO A 307 -6.65 -4.34 14.29
C PRO A 307 -7.91 -3.82 13.59
N GLU A 308 -7.77 -2.91 12.63
CA GLU A 308 -8.87 -2.44 11.80
C GLU A 308 -9.39 -3.56 10.88
N LYS A 309 -8.51 -4.41 10.32
CA LYS A 309 -8.93 -5.57 9.53
C LYS A 309 -9.75 -6.57 10.33
N ASP A 310 -9.42 -6.76 11.61
CA ASP A 310 -10.21 -7.60 12.53
C ASP A 310 -11.60 -7.02 12.77
N GLU A 311 -11.69 -5.71 12.97
CA GLU A 311 -12.97 -4.97 13.06
C GLU A 311 -13.78 -5.12 11.75
N ALA A 312 -13.12 -5.04 10.59
CA ALA A 312 -13.73 -5.26 9.29
C ALA A 312 -14.31 -6.68 9.14
N CYS A 313 -13.59 -7.71 9.58
CA CYS A 313 -14.06 -9.09 9.58
C CYS A 313 -15.36 -9.24 10.38
N ALA A 314 -15.40 -8.71 11.62
CA ALA A 314 -16.57 -8.78 12.47
C ALA A 314 -17.79 -8.07 11.83
N LEU A 315 -17.56 -6.92 11.19
CA LEU A 315 -18.61 -6.20 10.46
C LEU A 315 -19.11 -7.00 9.26
N PHE A 316 -18.23 -7.59 8.45
CA PHE A 316 -18.64 -8.41 7.31
C PHE A 316 -19.42 -9.67 7.74
N GLU A 317 -19.07 -10.29 8.87
CA GLU A 317 -19.84 -11.42 9.43
C GLU A 317 -21.26 -10.99 9.82
N ALA A 318 -21.41 -9.84 10.49
CA ALA A 318 -22.72 -9.30 10.87
C ALA A 318 -23.56 -8.90 9.64
N ILE A 319 -22.94 -8.30 8.63
CA ILE A 319 -23.59 -7.95 7.35
C ILE A 319 -24.06 -9.23 6.65
N LEU A 320 -23.20 -10.24 6.55
CA LEU A 320 -23.50 -11.49 5.88
C LEU A 320 -24.67 -12.22 6.55
N GLN A 321 -24.70 -12.26 7.88
CA GLN A 321 -25.81 -12.85 8.63
C GLN A 321 -27.13 -12.12 8.33
N SER A 322 -27.12 -10.79 8.40
CA SER A 322 -28.31 -9.96 8.15
C SER A 322 -28.81 -10.11 6.70
N GLN A 323 -27.91 -10.14 5.72
CA GLN A 323 -28.26 -10.29 4.30
C GLN A 323 -28.80 -11.68 3.98
N LYS A 324 -28.25 -12.74 4.58
CA LYS A 324 -28.78 -14.11 4.44
C LYS A 324 -30.24 -14.21 4.92
N GLU A 325 -30.59 -13.51 6.01
CA GLU A 325 -31.95 -13.49 6.55
C GLU A 325 -32.92 -12.65 5.70
N LEU A 326 -32.47 -11.50 5.18
CA LEU A 326 -33.32 -10.55 4.46
C LEU A 326 -33.47 -10.85 2.96
N LEU A 327 -32.37 -11.18 2.29
CA LEU A 327 -32.30 -11.32 0.82
C LEU A 327 -32.20 -12.78 0.38
N GLY A 328 -31.77 -13.66 1.29
CA GLY A 328 -31.52 -15.07 1.03
C GLY A 328 -30.06 -15.38 0.69
N PRO A 329 -29.70 -16.68 0.67
CA PRO A 329 -28.31 -17.11 0.50
C PRO A 329 -27.75 -16.87 -0.91
N THR A 330 -28.59 -16.93 -1.95
CA THR A 330 -28.18 -16.85 -3.37
C THR A 330 -28.26 -15.42 -3.95
N ASP A 331 -28.52 -14.42 -3.11
CA ASP A 331 -28.54 -13.03 -3.54
C ASP A 331 -27.13 -12.53 -3.90
N GLU A 332 -27.05 -11.58 -4.83
CA GLU A 332 -25.78 -11.02 -5.30
C GLU A 332 -25.05 -10.24 -4.19
N LYS A 333 -25.77 -9.50 -3.34
CA LYS A 333 -25.17 -8.77 -2.22
C LYS A 333 -24.62 -9.71 -1.17
N THR A 334 -25.35 -10.80 -0.89
CA THR A 334 -24.90 -11.88 -0.01
C THR A 334 -23.61 -12.52 -0.53
N LEU A 335 -23.54 -12.82 -1.85
CA LEU A 335 -22.30 -13.33 -2.46
C LEU A 335 -21.15 -12.32 -2.30
N ARG A 336 -21.41 -11.03 -2.55
CA ARG A 336 -20.39 -10.00 -2.45
C ARG A 336 -19.83 -9.89 -1.03
N ALA A 337 -20.70 -9.88 -0.02
CA ALA A 337 -20.30 -9.89 1.39
C ALA A 337 -19.51 -11.15 1.77
N THR A 338 -19.89 -12.33 1.25
CA THR A 338 -19.12 -13.58 1.43
C THR A 338 -17.71 -13.46 0.85
N ILE A 339 -17.58 -12.95 -0.37
CA ILE A 339 -16.28 -12.77 -1.04
C ILE A 339 -15.43 -11.77 -0.25
N ASP A 340 -15.98 -10.62 0.11
CA ASP A 340 -15.25 -9.61 0.89
C ASP A 340 -14.78 -10.20 2.24
N LEU A 341 -15.65 -10.91 2.97
CA LEU A 341 -15.29 -11.60 4.21
C LEU A 341 -14.15 -12.60 4.01
N ALA A 342 -14.24 -13.47 3.00
CA ALA A 342 -13.21 -14.45 2.70
C ALA A 342 -11.86 -13.79 2.37
N THR A 343 -11.87 -12.71 1.59
CA THR A 343 -10.64 -11.97 1.25
C THR A 343 -10.00 -11.30 2.46
N VAL A 344 -10.78 -10.72 3.38
CA VAL A 344 -10.22 -10.12 4.61
C VAL A 344 -9.68 -11.21 5.54
N GLN A 345 -10.39 -12.33 5.70
CA GLN A 345 -9.91 -13.49 6.46
C GLN A 345 -8.58 -14.02 5.91
N GLU A 346 -8.43 -14.13 4.59
CA GLU A 346 -7.16 -14.50 3.95
C GLU A 346 -6.06 -13.48 4.26
N SER A 347 -6.34 -12.18 4.18
CA SER A 347 -5.37 -11.12 4.48
C SER A 347 -4.88 -11.10 5.94
N LEU A 348 -5.65 -11.71 6.86
CA LEU A 348 -5.31 -11.92 8.27
C LEU A 348 -4.62 -13.28 8.53
N GLY A 349 -4.33 -14.05 7.48
CA GLY A 349 -3.75 -15.39 7.59
C GLY A 349 -4.74 -16.48 8.05
N ARG A 350 -6.05 -16.20 8.04
CA ARG A 350 -7.12 -17.14 8.42
C ARG A 350 -7.66 -17.91 7.22
N SER A 351 -6.77 -18.35 6.33
CA SER A 351 -7.12 -19.05 5.08
C SER A 351 -8.06 -20.25 5.27
N PRO A 352 -7.94 -21.10 6.31
CA PRO A 352 -8.87 -22.21 6.52
C PRO A 352 -10.34 -21.77 6.67
N ASN A 353 -10.59 -20.67 7.40
CA ASN A 353 -11.94 -20.14 7.60
C ASN A 353 -12.51 -19.59 6.29
N ALA A 354 -11.68 -18.88 5.51
CA ALA A 354 -12.06 -18.33 4.22
C ALA A 354 -12.43 -19.43 3.21
N LEU A 355 -11.63 -20.50 3.18
CA LEU A 355 -11.86 -21.66 2.30
C LEU A 355 -13.14 -22.42 2.69
N GLU A 356 -13.37 -22.66 3.97
CA GLU A 356 -14.61 -23.31 4.44
C GLU A 356 -15.85 -22.48 4.07
N LEU A 357 -15.78 -21.15 4.25
CA LEU A 357 -16.86 -20.24 3.88
C LEU A 357 -17.15 -20.27 2.37
N LEU A 358 -16.11 -20.26 1.53
CA LEU A 358 -16.27 -20.32 0.08
C LEU A 358 -16.75 -21.69 -0.40
N GLU A 359 -16.27 -22.79 0.20
CA GLU A 359 -16.69 -24.14 -0.17
C GLU A 359 -18.18 -24.39 0.17
N THR A 360 -18.63 -23.95 1.34
CA THR A 360 -20.03 -24.06 1.74
C THR A 360 -20.94 -23.22 0.85
N THR A 361 -20.51 -22.01 0.51
CA THR A 361 -21.25 -21.10 -0.38
C THR A 361 -21.30 -21.64 -1.81
N SER A 362 -20.18 -22.12 -2.36
CA SER A 362 -20.13 -22.67 -3.71
C SER A 362 -21.02 -23.90 -3.84
N LYS A 363 -21.03 -24.82 -2.85
CA LYS A 363 -21.93 -25.99 -2.85
C LYS A 363 -23.39 -25.57 -2.87
N SER A 364 -23.79 -24.63 -2.00
CA SER A 364 -25.15 -24.11 -1.97
C SER A 364 -25.55 -23.44 -3.29
N PHE A 365 -24.62 -22.76 -3.96
CA PHE A 365 -24.89 -22.06 -5.22
C PHE A 365 -25.00 -23.05 -6.39
N THR A 366 -24.11 -24.05 -6.44
CA THR A 366 -24.21 -25.15 -7.40
C THR A 366 -25.55 -25.88 -7.30
N GLU A 367 -26.02 -26.18 -6.09
CA GLU A 367 -27.32 -26.85 -5.88
C GLU A 367 -28.52 -25.98 -6.29
N ALA A 368 -28.45 -24.66 -6.06
CA ALA A 368 -29.58 -23.76 -6.28
C ALA A 368 -29.64 -23.15 -7.69
N LEU A 369 -28.49 -22.85 -8.29
CA LEU A 369 -28.35 -22.10 -9.54
C LEU A 369 -27.71 -22.93 -10.66
N GLY A 370 -26.96 -23.97 -10.32
CA GLY A 370 -26.18 -24.79 -11.27
C GLY A 370 -24.68 -24.44 -11.28
N GLU A 371 -23.89 -25.32 -11.90
CA GLU A 371 -22.42 -25.20 -11.96
C GLU A 371 -21.95 -24.04 -12.85
N ALA A 372 -22.60 -23.82 -13.99
CA ALA A 372 -22.26 -22.76 -14.95
C ALA A 372 -22.92 -21.39 -14.66
N ASP A 373 -23.63 -21.24 -13.53
CA ASP A 373 -24.22 -19.95 -13.18
C ASP A 373 -23.10 -18.92 -12.87
N PRO A 374 -23.17 -17.68 -13.40
CA PRO A 374 -22.14 -16.67 -13.18
C PRO A 374 -21.80 -16.40 -11.71
N LYS A 375 -22.76 -16.50 -10.79
CA LYS A 375 -22.53 -16.30 -9.34
C LYS A 375 -21.73 -17.47 -8.74
N THR A 376 -22.04 -18.70 -9.16
CA THR A 376 -21.28 -19.90 -8.77
C THR A 376 -19.83 -19.78 -9.25
N LEU A 377 -19.63 -19.42 -10.51
CA LEU A 377 -18.30 -19.26 -11.11
C LEU A 377 -17.50 -18.14 -10.41
N LEU A 378 -18.15 -17.02 -10.07
CA LEU A 378 -17.48 -15.95 -9.32
C LEU A 378 -16.99 -16.45 -7.95
N CYS A 379 -17.82 -17.19 -7.20
CA CYS A 379 -17.43 -17.78 -5.93
C CYS A 379 -16.25 -18.76 -6.09
N LEU A 380 -16.29 -19.62 -7.10
CA LEU A 380 -15.22 -20.59 -7.40
C LEU A 380 -13.91 -19.90 -7.81
N SER A 381 -13.97 -18.83 -8.58
CA SER A 381 -12.77 -18.09 -9.01
C SER A 381 -12.03 -17.47 -7.82
N VAL A 382 -12.74 -16.95 -6.81
CA VAL A 382 -12.13 -16.45 -5.57
C VAL A 382 -11.56 -17.61 -4.74
N HIS A 383 -12.26 -18.75 -4.71
CA HIS A 383 -11.79 -19.95 -4.04
C HIS A 383 -10.44 -20.42 -4.63
N ALA A 384 -10.30 -20.44 -5.96
CA ALA A 384 -9.02 -20.76 -6.62
C ALA A 384 -7.89 -19.81 -6.20
N VAL A 385 -8.15 -18.49 -6.17
CA VAL A 385 -7.16 -17.48 -5.74
C VAL A 385 -6.69 -17.76 -4.30
N ILE A 386 -7.61 -17.99 -3.36
CA ILE A 386 -7.25 -18.22 -1.95
C ILE A 386 -6.50 -19.55 -1.79
N LEU A 387 -6.87 -20.60 -2.52
CA LEU A 387 -6.14 -21.88 -2.51
C LEU A 387 -4.71 -21.74 -3.01
N ALA A 388 -4.52 -21.00 -4.10
CA ALA A 388 -3.18 -20.75 -4.66
C ALA A 388 -2.31 -19.98 -3.65
N LYS A 389 -2.85 -18.92 -3.02
CA LYS A 389 -2.14 -18.19 -1.95
C LYS A 389 -1.83 -19.04 -0.73
N ALA A 390 -2.71 -19.98 -0.38
CA ALA A 390 -2.50 -20.94 0.71
C ALA A 390 -1.49 -22.05 0.34
N GLY A 391 -0.93 -22.06 -0.86
CA GLY A 391 0.04 -23.05 -1.34
C GLY A 391 -0.58 -24.36 -1.84
N SER A 392 -1.92 -24.45 -1.94
CA SER A 392 -2.63 -25.65 -2.40
C SER A 392 -2.79 -25.65 -3.93
N MET A 393 -1.67 -25.70 -4.66
CA MET A 393 -1.62 -25.51 -6.12
C MET A 393 -2.48 -26.51 -6.90
N ASP A 394 -2.44 -27.80 -6.56
CA ASP A 394 -3.24 -28.82 -7.27
C ASP A 394 -4.75 -28.60 -7.09
N ALA A 395 -5.18 -28.19 -5.89
CA ALA A 395 -6.58 -27.88 -5.62
C ALA A 395 -7.02 -26.61 -6.38
N ALA A 396 -6.15 -25.61 -6.45
CA ALA A 396 -6.38 -24.39 -7.23
C ALA A 396 -6.54 -24.71 -8.72
N LYS A 397 -5.63 -25.48 -9.34
CA LYS A 397 -5.71 -25.92 -10.74
C LYS A 397 -7.01 -26.65 -11.06
N ASN A 398 -7.46 -27.53 -10.17
CA ASN A 398 -8.73 -28.24 -10.35
C ASN A 398 -9.95 -27.32 -10.36
N ILE A 399 -9.93 -26.22 -9.58
CA ILE A 399 -11.03 -25.25 -9.58
C ILE A 399 -10.92 -24.29 -10.76
N ILE A 400 -9.71 -23.89 -11.15
CA ILE A 400 -9.42 -23.11 -12.37
C ILE A 400 -10.06 -23.79 -13.58
N GLN A 401 -9.79 -25.07 -13.80
CA GLN A 401 -10.39 -25.84 -14.91
C GLN A 401 -11.92 -25.82 -14.87
N LYS A 402 -12.54 -25.98 -13.69
CA LYS A 402 -14.00 -25.92 -13.56
C LYS A 402 -14.56 -24.55 -13.91
N VAL A 403 -13.84 -23.48 -13.57
CA VAL A 403 -14.25 -22.11 -13.88
C VAL A 403 -14.16 -21.88 -15.39
N GLU A 404 -13.12 -22.36 -16.04
CA GLU A 404 -12.95 -22.29 -17.51
C GLU A 404 -14.06 -23.05 -18.24
N ASP A 405 -14.29 -24.32 -17.87
CA ASP A 405 -15.36 -25.15 -18.43
C ASP A 405 -16.73 -24.45 -18.28
N GLY A 406 -16.99 -23.86 -17.11
CA GLY A 406 -18.22 -23.11 -16.87
C GLY A 406 -18.31 -21.81 -17.66
N LEU A 407 -17.20 -21.09 -17.86
CA LEU A 407 -17.14 -19.86 -18.65
C LEU A 407 -17.43 -20.10 -20.14
N ASP A 408 -17.11 -21.29 -20.67
CA ASP A 408 -17.44 -21.70 -22.05
C ASP A 408 -18.94 -21.89 -22.28
N GLU A 409 -19.68 -22.24 -21.22
CA GLU A 409 -21.15 -22.40 -21.28
C GLU A 409 -21.91 -21.05 -21.15
N VAL A 410 -21.24 -19.99 -20.71
CA VAL A 410 -21.87 -18.69 -20.49
C VAL A 410 -22.19 -17.97 -21.81
N THR A 411 -23.48 -17.70 -22.02
CA THR A 411 -24.00 -17.08 -23.25
C THR A 411 -23.58 -15.61 -23.47
N SER A 412 -23.15 -14.88 -22.42
CA SER A 412 -22.72 -13.49 -22.53
C SER A 412 -21.51 -13.16 -21.66
N ARG A 413 -20.35 -12.96 -22.29
CA ARG A 413 -19.09 -12.52 -21.66
C ARG A 413 -19.10 -11.04 -21.23
N LYS A 414 -20.13 -10.26 -21.59
CA LYS A 414 -20.25 -8.83 -21.22
C LYS A 414 -20.89 -8.59 -19.84
N ASN A 415 -21.34 -9.64 -19.16
CA ASN A 415 -21.89 -9.53 -17.82
C ASN A 415 -20.79 -9.14 -16.81
N ALA A 416 -21.03 -8.15 -15.96
CA ALA A 416 -20.08 -7.67 -14.95
C ALA A 416 -19.59 -8.78 -14.00
N ILE A 417 -20.48 -9.71 -13.62
CA ILE A 417 -20.09 -10.86 -12.78
C ILE A 417 -19.09 -11.75 -13.52
N VAL A 418 -19.33 -12.02 -14.80
CA VAL A 418 -18.47 -12.85 -15.66
C VAL A 418 -17.12 -12.18 -15.88
N ILE A 419 -17.11 -10.87 -16.12
CA ILE A 419 -15.88 -10.07 -16.24
C ILE A 419 -15.05 -10.16 -14.94
N ASN A 420 -15.69 -10.07 -13.78
CA ASN A 420 -15.00 -10.20 -12.50
C ASN A 420 -14.47 -11.64 -12.28
N THR A 421 -15.22 -12.66 -12.71
CA THR A 421 -14.78 -14.06 -12.69
C THR A 421 -13.51 -14.25 -13.54
N MET A 422 -13.49 -13.71 -14.76
CA MET A 422 -12.31 -13.75 -15.63
C MET A 422 -11.11 -13.02 -15.02
N ALA A 423 -11.33 -11.87 -14.35
CA ALA A 423 -10.26 -11.17 -13.64
C ALA A 423 -9.68 -12.00 -12.48
N ASN A 424 -10.54 -12.69 -11.72
CA ASN A 424 -10.10 -13.61 -10.68
C ASN A 424 -9.36 -14.83 -11.25
N LEU A 425 -9.81 -15.36 -12.39
CA LEU A 425 -9.17 -16.47 -13.08
C LEU A 425 -7.75 -16.10 -13.50
N ALA A 426 -7.56 -14.96 -14.17
CA ALA A 426 -6.24 -14.45 -14.53
C ALA A 426 -5.33 -14.32 -13.30
N ARG A 427 -5.84 -13.79 -12.19
CA ARG A 427 -5.09 -13.73 -10.91
C ARG A 427 -4.73 -15.11 -10.35
N ALA A 428 -5.64 -16.08 -10.45
CA ALA A 428 -5.39 -17.44 -9.97
C ALA A 428 -4.29 -18.12 -10.82
N LEU A 429 -4.31 -17.92 -12.13
CA LEU A 429 -3.28 -18.43 -13.06
C LEU A 429 -1.89 -17.86 -12.73
N VAL A 430 -1.79 -16.54 -12.49
CA VAL A 430 -0.53 -15.91 -12.03
C VAL A 430 -0.01 -16.56 -10.75
N LEU A 431 -0.88 -16.80 -9.75
CA LEU A 431 -0.48 -17.38 -8.47
C LEU A 431 -0.07 -18.85 -8.56
N VAL A 432 -0.53 -19.54 -9.59
CA VAL A 432 -0.19 -20.95 -9.88
C VAL A 432 1.03 -21.04 -10.82
N GLU A 433 1.62 -19.89 -11.16
CA GLU A 433 2.80 -19.75 -12.02
C GLU A 433 2.58 -20.22 -13.46
N ASP A 434 1.32 -20.18 -13.93
CA ASP A 434 0.98 -20.40 -15.33
C ASP A 434 0.94 -19.07 -16.09
N VAL A 435 2.13 -18.57 -16.42
CA VAL A 435 2.33 -17.24 -17.01
C VAL A 435 1.69 -17.13 -18.39
N GLU A 436 1.83 -18.17 -19.24
CA GLU A 436 1.30 -18.16 -20.61
C GLU A 436 -0.24 -18.07 -20.60
N GLU A 437 -0.89 -18.88 -19.77
CA GLU A 437 -2.35 -18.85 -19.63
C GLU A 437 -2.83 -17.55 -18.97
N ALA A 438 -2.08 -17.02 -17.99
CA ALA A 438 -2.40 -15.75 -17.35
C ALA A 438 -2.33 -14.57 -18.33
N GLU A 439 -1.30 -14.49 -19.17
CA GLU A 439 -1.15 -13.45 -20.19
C GLU A 439 -2.31 -13.52 -21.21
N ALA A 440 -2.61 -14.72 -21.72
CA ALA A 440 -3.73 -14.94 -22.62
C ALA A 440 -5.08 -14.52 -21.99
N ALA A 441 -5.29 -14.82 -20.70
CA ALA A 441 -6.49 -14.41 -19.97
C ALA A 441 -6.60 -12.87 -19.85
N TYR A 442 -5.48 -12.17 -19.62
CA TYR A 442 -5.47 -10.70 -19.60
C TYR A 442 -5.69 -10.10 -20.99
N GLU A 443 -5.12 -10.69 -22.05
CA GLU A 443 -5.34 -10.27 -23.44
C GLU A 443 -6.80 -10.41 -23.88
N GLU A 444 -7.50 -11.46 -23.45
CA GLU A 444 -8.95 -11.62 -23.68
C GLU A 444 -9.76 -10.59 -22.88
N LEU A 445 -9.41 -10.40 -21.61
CA LEU A 445 -10.19 -9.62 -20.64
C LEU A 445 -10.16 -8.12 -20.92
N MET A 446 -9.00 -7.55 -21.24
CA MET A 446 -8.85 -6.09 -21.37
C MET A 446 -9.74 -5.48 -22.47
N PRO A 447 -9.79 -6.00 -23.72
CA PRO A 447 -10.69 -5.48 -24.76
C PRO A 447 -12.16 -5.63 -24.39
N LEU A 448 -12.53 -6.73 -23.73
CA LEU A 448 -13.90 -6.96 -23.25
C LEU A 448 -14.30 -5.90 -22.22
N GLN A 449 -13.46 -5.65 -21.21
CA GLN A 449 -13.68 -4.62 -20.20
C GLN A 449 -13.75 -3.22 -20.81
N MET A 450 -12.85 -2.89 -21.75
CA MET A 450 -12.90 -1.61 -22.46
C MET A 450 -14.23 -1.42 -23.20
N SER A 451 -14.76 -2.48 -23.83
CA SER A 451 -16.01 -2.43 -24.59
C SER A 451 -17.28 -2.45 -23.73
N ALA A 452 -17.25 -3.13 -22.58
CA ALA A 452 -18.42 -3.36 -21.73
C ALA A 452 -18.54 -2.33 -20.60
N LEU A 453 -17.41 -1.91 -20.03
CA LEU A 453 -17.33 -1.07 -18.83
C LEU A 453 -16.66 0.28 -19.10
N GLY A 454 -15.79 0.35 -20.11
CA GLY A 454 -15.01 1.54 -20.47
C GLY A 454 -13.62 1.57 -19.83
N VAL A 455 -12.69 2.28 -20.48
CA VAL A 455 -11.24 2.31 -20.14
C VAL A 455 -10.97 2.80 -18.70
N ARG A 456 -11.86 3.61 -18.15
CA ARG A 456 -11.72 4.22 -16.82
C ARG A 456 -12.58 3.55 -15.76
N HIS A 457 -13.23 2.43 -16.10
CA HIS A 457 -13.90 1.63 -15.09
C HIS A 457 -12.82 0.99 -14.22
N PRO A 458 -12.83 1.13 -12.90
CA PRO A 458 -11.80 0.63 -12.02
C PRO A 458 -11.77 -0.88 -11.85
N SER A 459 -12.78 -1.65 -12.29
CA SER A 459 -12.55 -3.08 -12.54
C SER A 459 -11.51 -3.27 -13.64
N ALA A 460 -11.56 -2.46 -14.71
CA ALA A 460 -10.55 -2.45 -15.75
C ALA A 460 -9.21 -1.89 -15.25
N LEU A 461 -9.23 -0.84 -14.43
CA LEU A 461 -8.00 -0.33 -13.80
C LEU A 461 -7.36 -1.36 -12.86
N SER A 462 -8.16 -2.06 -12.05
CA SER A 462 -7.69 -3.14 -11.18
C SER A 462 -7.09 -4.29 -11.97
N THR A 463 -7.71 -4.70 -13.08
CA THR A 463 -7.14 -5.73 -13.96
C THR A 463 -5.80 -5.29 -14.55
N ARG A 464 -5.66 -4.00 -14.89
CA ARG A 464 -4.39 -3.45 -15.39
C ARG A 464 -3.33 -3.34 -14.30
N GLU A 465 -3.70 -3.03 -13.05
CA GLU A 465 -2.82 -3.13 -11.88
C GLU A 465 -2.35 -4.58 -11.68
N ASP A 466 -3.26 -5.55 -11.77
CA ASP A 466 -2.93 -6.98 -11.68
C ASP A 466 -1.97 -7.40 -12.81
N HIS A 467 -2.18 -6.93 -14.04
CA HIS A 467 -1.26 -7.14 -15.17
C HIS A 467 0.11 -6.48 -14.96
N ALA A 468 0.17 -5.26 -14.41
CA ALA A 468 1.43 -4.62 -14.09
C ALA A 468 2.24 -5.38 -13.03
N ARG A 469 1.56 -6.04 -12.08
CA ARG A 469 2.21 -6.95 -11.13
C ARG A 469 2.76 -8.21 -11.80
N LEU A 470 2.06 -8.75 -12.79
CA LEU A 470 2.59 -9.84 -13.61
C LEU A 470 3.86 -9.41 -14.34
N LEU A 471 3.84 -8.26 -15.04
CA LEU A 471 5.03 -7.72 -15.72
C LEU A 471 6.22 -7.53 -14.77
N GLN A 472 6.00 -7.02 -13.55
CA GLN A 472 7.04 -6.94 -12.52
C GLN A 472 7.61 -8.31 -12.14
N SER A 473 6.76 -9.34 -12.01
CA SER A 473 7.23 -10.69 -11.69
C SER A 473 8.05 -11.33 -12.83
N LEU A 474 7.84 -10.89 -14.06
CA LEU A 474 8.62 -11.28 -15.24
C LEU A 474 9.89 -10.43 -15.44
N GLY A 475 10.12 -9.42 -14.60
CA GLY A 475 11.24 -8.49 -14.71
C GLY A 475 11.04 -7.35 -15.70
N ASP A 476 9.88 -7.24 -16.37
CA ASP A 476 9.55 -6.11 -17.25
C ASP A 476 9.07 -4.90 -16.44
N PHE A 477 9.99 -4.30 -15.69
CA PHE A 477 9.72 -3.07 -14.93
C PHE A 477 9.35 -1.86 -15.81
N PRO A 478 9.95 -1.65 -17.00
CA PRO A 478 9.54 -0.56 -17.89
C PRO A 478 8.09 -0.70 -18.40
N GLY A 479 7.68 -1.92 -18.80
CA GLY A 479 6.31 -2.21 -19.20
C GLY A 479 5.33 -2.04 -18.04
N ALA A 480 5.69 -2.54 -16.86
CA ALA A 480 4.90 -2.35 -15.65
C ALA A 480 4.73 -0.86 -15.30
N LEU A 481 5.80 -0.07 -15.38
CA LEU A 481 5.79 1.37 -15.12
C LEU A 481 4.81 2.09 -16.04
N ALA A 482 4.85 1.80 -17.35
CA ALA A 482 3.94 2.41 -18.31
C ALA A 482 2.46 2.11 -18.00
N VAL A 483 2.16 0.88 -17.55
CA VAL A 483 0.80 0.49 -17.17
C VAL A 483 0.35 1.22 -15.89
N VAL A 484 1.17 1.23 -14.83
CA VAL A 484 0.80 1.89 -13.56
C VAL A 484 0.73 3.41 -13.68
N GLU A 485 1.55 4.05 -14.52
CA GLU A 485 1.47 5.49 -14.79
C GLU A 485 0.14 5.86 -15.48
N ASP A 486 -0.30 5.09 -16.47
CA ASP A 486 -1.60 5.34 -17.12
C ASP A 486 -2.77 5.07 -16.16
N VAL A 487 -2.68 4.02 -15.32
CA VAL A 487 -3.70 3.78 -14.28
C VAL A 487 -3.71 4.92 -13.25
N ALA A 488 -2.55 5.39 -12.80
CA ALA A 488 -2.42 6.49 -11.86
C ALA A 488 -2.96 7.80 -12.43
N ALA A 489 -2.71 8.09 -13.72
CA ALA A 489 -3.27 9.25 -14.41
C ALA A 489 -4.81 9.19 -14.47
N ASN A 490 -5.36 8.01 -14.80
CA ASN A 490 -6.80 7.81 -14.83
C ASN A 490 -7.45 7.96 -13.44
N ARG A 491 -6.86 7.35 -12.40
CA ARG A 491 -7.31 7.47 -11.00
C ARG A 491 -7.17 8.89 -10.47
N THR A 492 -6.09 9.60 -10.77
CA THR A 492 -5.89 11.00 -10.38
C THR A 492 -6.97 11.89 -10.98
N ARG A 493 -7.32 11.68 -12.25
CA ARG A 493 -8.39 12.43 -12.92
C ARG A 493 -9.77 12.11 -12.34
N ASP A 494 -9.97 10.92 -11.80
CA ASP A 494 -11.26 10.44 -11.30
C ASP A 494 -11.51 10.73 -9.81
N LEU A 495 -10.53 10.44 -8.96
CA LEU A 495 -10.66 10.48 -7.50
C LEU A 495 -9.84 11.62 -6.87
N GLY A 496 -8.93 12.20 -7.64
CA GLY A 496 -7.93 13.15 -7.17
C GLY A 496 -6.61 12.48 -6.79
N ARG A 497 -5.57 13.30 -6.66
CA ARG A 497 -4.18 12.87 -6.48
C ARG A 497 -3.92 12.22 -5.13
N PHE A 498 -4.53 12.75 -4.07
CA PHE A 498 -4.34 12.28 -2.69
C PHE A 498 -5.36 11.23 -2.24
N HIS A 499 -6.25 10.74 -3.11
CA HIS A 499 -7.17 9.67 -2.73
C HIS A 499 -6.38 8.39 -2.38
N PRO A 500 -6.70 7.65 -1.29
CA PRO A 500 -5.91 6.47 -0.87
C PRO A 500 -5.70 5.42 -1.97
N LEU A 501 -6.71 5.16 -2.80
CA LEU A 501 -6.59 4.26 -3.95
C LEU A 501 -5.67 4.79 -5.07
N THR A 502 -5.55 6.10 -5.23
CA THR A 502 -4.58 6.72 -6.17
C THR A 502 -3.18 6.61 -5.60
N LEU A 503 -3.00 6.94 -4.31
CA LEU A 503 -1.73 6.83 -3.60
C LEU A 503 -1.16 5.41 -3.63
N ARG A 504 -2.02 4.38 -3.56
CA ARG A 504 -1.61 2.98 -3.71
C ARG A 504 -0.94 2.71 -5.08
N VAL A 505 -1.55 3.18 -6.16
CA VAL A 505 -0.99 2.97 -7.52
C VAL A 505 0.25 3.84 -7.74
N LEU A 506 0.28 5.06 -7.20
CA LEU A 506 1.47 5.90 -7.22
C LEU A 506 2.64 5.26 -6.46
N PHE A 507 2.37 4.54 -5.37
CA PHE A 507 3.38 3.76 -4.65
C PHE A 507 3.92 2.60 -5.50
N GLU A 508 3.05 1.88 -6.21
CA GLU A 508 3.48 0.86 -7.19
C GLU A 508 4.33 1.49 -8.32
N SER A 509 3.97 2.69 -8.79
CA SER A 509 4.77 3.46 -9.76
C SER A 509 6.14 3.85 -9.20
N ALA A 510 6.22 4.28 -7.94
CA ALA A 510 7.50 4.60 -7.30
C ALA A 510 8.40 3.37 -7.16
N SER A 511 7.82 2.21 -6.82
CA SER A 511 8.54 0.94 -6.80
C SER A 511 9.09 0.56 -8.18
N CYS A 512 8.29 0.72 -9.25
CA CYS A 512 8.74 0.49 -10.62
C CYS A 512 9.85 1.47 -11.04
N LEU A 513 9.76 2.75 -10.65
CA LEU A 513 10.81 3.75 -10.90
C LEU A 513 12.12 3.34 -10.23
N GLY A 514 12.07 2.90 -8.96
CA GLY A 514 13.24 2.39 -8.24
C GLY A 514 13.86 1.18 -8.93
N ALA A 515 13.04 0.21 -9.37
CA ALA A 515 13.53 -0.95 -10.11
C ALA A 515 14.15 -0.58 -11.48
N CYS A 516 13.67 0.49 -12.12
CA CYS A 516 14.27 1.04 -13.34
C CYS A 516 15.54 1.88 -13.09
N GLY A 517 16.03 2.00 -11.84
CA GLY A 517 17.16 2.86 -11.48
C GLY A 517 16.85 4.37 -11.46
N LYS A 518 15.58 4.76 -11.62
CA LYS A 518 15.10 6.15 -11.61
C LYS A 518 14.86 6.64 -10.17
N PHE A 519 15.92 6.59 -9.37
CA PHE A 519 15.87 6.90 -7.94
C PHE A 519 15.46 8.34 -7.61
N PRO A 520 15.88 9.39 -8.34
CA PRO A 520 15.44 10.76 -8.08
C PRO A 520 13.92 10.92 -8.25
N GLU A 521 13.34 10.37 -9.32
CA GLU A 521 11.89 10.41 -9.55
C GLU A 521 11.15 9.61 -8.48
N ALA A 522 11.63 8.40 -8.16
CA ALA A 522 11.05 7.56 -7.11
C ALA A 522 11.05 8.28 -5.75
N LYS A 523 12.15 8.95 -5.39
CA LYS A 523 12.26 9.73 -4.15
C LYS A 523 11.19 10.82 -4.08
N THR A 524 11.10 11.67 -5.11
CA THR A 524 10.13 12.78 -5.13
C THR A 524 8.70 12.28 -5.03
N LEU A 525 8.40 11.18 -5.70
CA LEU A 525 7.08 10.59 -5.68
C LEU A 525 6.75 9.99 -4.30
N LEU A 526 7.70 9.32 -3.65
CA LEU A 526 7.53 8.75 -2.30
C LEU A 526 7.34 9.84 -1.23
N GLU A 527 8.06 10.96 -1.33
CA GLU A 527 7.87 12.13 -0.44
C GLU A 527 6.42 12.66 -0.56
N GLU A 528 5.93 12.83 -1.79
CA GLU A 528 4.54 13.27 -2.01
C GLU A 528 3.51 12.25 -1.50
N ILE A 529 3.73 10.95 -1.74
CA ILE A 529 2.83 9.90 -1.27
C ILE A 529 2.77 9.87 0.26
N ALA A 530 3.91 10.09 0.93
CA ALA A 530 3.96 10.14 2.39
C ALA A 530 3.13 11.32 2.92
N GLU A 531 3.22 12.49 2.30
CA GLU A 531 2.35 13.63 2.63
C GLU A 531 0.86 13.32 2.39
N GLY A 532 0.55 12.68 1.27
CA GLY A 532 -0.81 12.24 0.94
C GLY A 532 -1.41 11.29 1.99
N TYR A 533 -0.65 10.27 2.41
CA TYR A 533 -1.08 9.36 3.47
C TYR A 533 -1.12 10.02 4.85
N ALA A 534 -0.22 10.96 5.14
CA ALA A 534 -0.26 11.72 6.39
C ALA A 534 -1.56 12.53 6.54
N ILE A 535 -2.09 13.07 5.44
CA ILE A 535 -3.35 13.82 5.42
C ILE A 535 -4.56 12.89 5.48
N THR A 536 -4.56 11.80 4.70
CA THR A 536 -5.76 10.96 4.51
C THR A 536 -5.95 9.87 5.55
N LEU A 537 -4.85 9.23 5.98
CA LEU A 537 -4.85 8.09 6.89
C LEU A 537 -4.11 8.39 8.21
N GLY A 538 -3.39 9.51 8.28
CA GLY A 538 -2.57 9.88 9.41
C GLY A 538 -1.15 9.31 9.36
N ARG A 539 -0.24 9.94 10.11
CA ARG A 539 1.19 9.61 10.17
C ARG A 539 1.52 8.31 10.91
N THR A 540 0.53 7.66 11.51
CA THR A 540 0.67 6.38 12.22
C THR A 540 0.13 5.19 11.42
N SER A 541 -0.40 5.43 10.22
CA SER A 541 -0.95 4.39 9.35
C SER A 541 0.15 3.48 8.78
N GLY A 542 -0.13 2.19 8.63
CA GLY A 542 0.81 1.25 8.01
C GLY A 542 1.26 1.67 6.62
N LYS A 543 0.37 2.30 5.84
CA LYS A 543 0.67 2.81 4.49
C LYS A 543 1.66 3.98 4.48
N TYR A 544 1.54 4.88 5.45
CA TYR A 544 2.54 5.94 5.65
C TYR A 544 3.91 5.34 6.02
N ILE A 545 3.93 4.37 6.94
CA ILE A 545 5.15 3.69 7.37
C ILE A 545 5.80 2.92 6.21
N GLU A 546 5.01 2.19 5.41
CA GLU A 546 5.46 1.48 4.20
C GLU A 546 6.09 2.44 3.19
N THR A 547 5.47 3.61 2.99
CA THR A 547 6.00 4.66 2.09
C THR A 547 7.34 5.20 2.58
N LEU A 548 7.46 5.50 3.88
CA LEU A 548 8.74 5.94 4.47
C LEU A 548 9.83 4.87 4.37
N GLN A 549 9.48 3.59 4.55
CA GLN A 549 10.44 2.51 4.37
C GLN A 549 10.92 2.42 2.91
N GLY A 550 10.03 2.58 1.94
CA GLY A 550 10.39 2.68 0.52
C GLY A 550 11.31 3.86 0.25
N LEU A 551 11.00 5.03 0.81
CA LEU A 551 11.84 6.23 0.72
C LEU A 551 13.23 6.00 1.31
N GLY A 552 13.32 5.32 2.46
CA GLY A 552 14.58 4.93 3.08
C GLY A 552 15.45 4.07 2.16
N VAL A 553 14.87 3.07 1.49
CA VAL A 553 15.58 2.22 0.52
C VAL A 553 16.13 3.04 -0.65
N VAL A 554 15.29 3.88 -1.26
CA VAL A 554 15.71 4.75 -2.39
C VAL A 554 16.82 5.71 -1.95
N LEU A 555 16.75 6.28 -0.76
CA LEU A 555 17.78 7.17 -0.23
C LEU A 555 19.12 6.46 -0.02
N VAL A 556 19.11 5.19 0.42
CA VAL A 556 20.33 4.37 0.52
C VAL A 556 20.92 4.13 -0.86
N GLN A 557 20.11 3.77 -1.85
CA GLN A 557 20.56 3.54 -3.24
C GLN A 557 21.16 4.82 -3.88
N MET A 558 20.68 6.00 -3.47
CA MET A 558 21.25 7.29 -3.89
C MET A 558 22.52 7.69 -3.10
N GLY A 559 22.94 6.92 -2.09
CA GLY A 559 24.05 7.30 -1.19
C GLY A 559 23.70 8.39 -0.17
N HIS A 560 22.43 8.79 -0.07
CA HIS A 560 21.95 9.81 0.87
C HIS A 560 21.72 9.24 2.28
N LEU A 561 22.78 8.70 2.87
CA LEU A 561 22.70 7.89 4.10
C LEU A 561 22.23 8.66 5.33
N VAL A 562 22.54 9.95 5.45
CA VAL A 562 22.06 10.81 6.55
C VAL A 562 20.54 10.96 6.50
N SER A 563 19.98 11.20 5.31
CA SER A 563 18.54 11.30 5.11
C SER A 563 17.87 9.95 5.35
N ALA A 564 18.45 8.85 4.84
CA ALA A 564 17.95 7.50 5.06
C ALA A 564 17.88 7.16 6.56
N ARG A 565 18.95 7.46 7.32
CA ARG A 565 18.99 7.28 8.77
C ARG A 565 17.84 8.00 9.45
N LYS A 566 17.62 9.26 9.12
CA LYS A 566 16.56 10.09 9.69
C LYS A 566 15.15 9.52 9.44
N VAL A 567 14.90 9.01 8.22
CA VAL A 567 13.65 8.36 7.85
C VAL A 567 13.46 7.04 8.63
N HIS A 568 14.51 6.23 8.76
CA HIS A 568 14.43 4.98 9.53
C HIS A 568 14.29 5.21 11.04
N GLU A 569 14.90 6.25 11.60
CA GLU A 569 14.69 6.68 12.99
C GLU A 569 13.24 7.12 13.23
N GLN A 570 12.65 7.86 12.28
CA GLN A 570 11.23 8.24 12.33
C GLN A 570 10.33 7.00 12.30
N VAL A 571 10.58 6.05 11.40
CA VAL A 571 9.82 4.80 11.31
C VAL A 571 9.93 4.00 12.61
N LEU A 572 11.12 3.89 13.20
CA LEU A 572 11.33 3.21 14.46
C LEU A 572 10.54 3.88 15.60
N ALA A 573 10.57 5.22 15.69
CA ALA A 573 9.83 5.96 16.70
C ALA A 573 8.31 5.70 16.61
N ILE A 574 7.74 5.75 15.41
CA ILE A 574 6.31 5.49 15.18
C ILE A 574 5.95 4.05 15.58
N LEU A 575 6.77 3.07 15.19
CA LEU A 575 6.50 1.66 15.49
C LEU A 575 6.67 1.33 16.98
N THR A 576 7.66 1.93 17.64
CA THR A 576 7.86 1.83 19.10
C THR A 576 6.67 2.42 19.85
N GLU A 577 6.15 3.58 19.43
CA GLU A 577 4.96 4.18 20.05
C GLU A 577 3.72 3.30 19.86
N LYS A 578 3.51 2.79 18.63
CA LYS A 578 2.29 2.05 18.26
C LYS A 578 2.24 0.62 18.82
N TYR A 579 3.35 -0.10 18.77
CA TYR A 579 3.39 -1.54 19.10
C TYR A 579 4.32 -1.88 20.27
N GLY A 580 5.14 -0.94 20.73
CA GLY A 580 6.19 -1.17 21.72
C GLY A 580 7.46 -1.80 21.13
N ASP A 581 8.51 -1.84 21.96
CA ASP A 581 9.85 -2.29 21.56
C ASP A 581 9.97 -3.79 21.25
N LYS A 582 9.00 -4.60 21.73
CA LYS A 582 9.02 -6.06 21.61
C LYS A 582 8.19 -6.59 20.44
N HIS A 583 7.60 -5.72 19.63
CA HIS A 583 6.81 -6.14 18.49
C HIS A 583 7.71 -6.44 17.28
N GLU A 584 7.38 -7.48 16.51
CA GLU A 584 8.18 -7.93 15.36
C GLU A 584 8.45 -6.80 14.35
N LYS A 585 7.42 -6.00 14.01
CA LYS A 585 7.57 -4.85 13.11
C LYS A 585 8.59 -3.82 13.62
N THR A 586 8.58 -3.52 14.93
CA THR A 586 9.53 -2.59 15.57
C THR A 586 10.95 -3.15 15.53
N ILE A 587 11.10 -4.44 15.81
CA ILE A 587 12.40 -5.11 15.79
C ILE A 587 12.96 -5.14 14.35
N ASN A 588 12.14 -5.40 13.34
CA ASN A 588 12.56 -5.35 11.94
C ASN A 588 12.98 -3.94 11.51
N ALA A 589 12.29 -2.89 11.99
CA ALA A 589 12.72 -1.51 11.76
C ALA A 589 14.08 -1.20 12.41
N LEU A 590 14.34 -1.75 13.60
CA LEU A 590 15.64 -1.64 14.28
C LEU A 590 16.77 -2.29 13.47
N VAL A 591 16.53 -3.47 12.88
CA VAL A 591 17.50 -4.15 11.99
C VAL A 591 17.78 -3.31 10.74
N LYS A 592 16.74 -2.75 10.09
CA LYS A 592 16.92 -1.88 8.93
C LYS A 592 17.74 -0.63 9.27
N LEU A 593 17.45 0.02 10.41
CA LEU A 593 18.22 1.18 10.87
C LEU A 593 19.69 0.82 11.14
N ALA A 594 19.96 -0.34 11.76
CA ALA A 594 21.32 -0.81 12.00
C ALA A 594 22.10 -0.97 10.68
N GLY A 595 21.47 -1.50 9.64
CA GLY A 595 22.07 -1.63 8.30
C GLY A 595 22.43 -0.28 7.66
N VAL A 596 21.57 0.74 7.83
CA VAL A 596 21.85 2.10 7.33
C VAL A 596 22.98 2.78 8.11
N ILE A 597 23.02 2.61 9.44
CA ILE A 597 24.11 3.12 10.28
C ILE A 597 25.44 2.47 9.89
N TRP A 598 25.43 1.16 9.63
CA TRP A 598 26.61 0.43 9.15
C TRP A 598 27.09 0.98 7.80
N SER A 599 26.17 1.15 6.85
CA SER A 599 26.47 1.74 5.52
C SER A 599 27.02 3.17 5.62
N SER A 600 26.67 3.89 6.69
CA SER A 600 27.17 5.25 6.98
C SER A 600 28.59 5.28 7.57
N GLY A 601 29.27 4.12 7.69
CA GLY A 601 30.61 4.01 8.28
C GLY A 601 30.63 4.04 9.82
N MET A 602 29.47 4.03 10.48
CA MET A 602 29.36 4.03 11.95
C MET A 602 29.30 2.60 12.49
N GLU A 603 30.35 1.83 12.23
CA GLU A 603 30.41 0.37 12.47
C GLU A 603 30.08 -0.01 13.92
N THR A 604 30.60 0.73 14.91
CA THR A 604 30.38 0.41 16.34
C THR A 604 28.93 0.63 16.78
N GLU A 605 28.28 1.68 16.26
CA GLU A 605 26.88 1.99 16.56
C GLU A 605 25.96 0.97 15.87
N GLY A 606 26.23 0.68 14.59
CA GLY A 606 25.50 -0.33 13.81
C GLY A 606 25.56 -1.71 14.47
N LEU A 607 26.76 -2.16 14.86
CA LEU A 607 26.96 -3.46 15.52
C LEU A 607 26.22 -3.53 16.86
N ALA A 608 26.27 -2.47 17.68
CA ALA A 608 25.56 -2.44 18.95
C ALA A 608 24.03 -2.52 18.75
N MET A 609 23.51 -1.84 17.72
CA MET A 609 22.08 -1.87 17.39
C MET A 609 21.64 -3.23 16.83
N GLU A 610 22.48 -3.87 16.00
CA GLU A 610 22.25 -5.21 15.47
C GLU A 610 22.21 -6.26 16.60
N VAL A 611 23.16 -6.22 17.55
CA VAL A 611 23.17 -7.10 18.72
C VAL A 611 21.90 -6.93 19.57
N LYS A 612 21.48 -5.68 19.80
CA LYS A 612 20.22 -5.40 20.51
C LYS A 612 19.01 -5.98 19.78
N ALA A 613 18.94 -5.84 18.45
CA ALA A 613 17.86 -6.39 17.64
C ALA A 613 17.84 -7.92 17.72
N LEU A 614 19.00 -8.57 17.64
CA LEU A 614 19.15 -10.03 17.78
C LEU A 614 18.68 -10.55 19.13
N GLU A 615 19.03 -9.87 20.23
CA GLU A 615 18.58 -10.24 21.58
C GLU A 615 17.05 -10.16 21.68
N LEU A 616 16.44 -9.11 21.12
CA LEU A 616 15.00 -8.96 21.06
C LEU A 616 14.34 -10.07 20.22
N GLN A 617 14.84 -10.34 19.01
CA GLN A 617 14.31 -11.42 18.15
C GLN A 617 14.40 -12.80 18.82
N ARG A 618 15.55 -13.12 19.43
CA ARG A 618 15.73 -14.38 20.19
C ARG A 618 14.71 -14.51 21.33
N SER A 619 14.39 -13.40 22.01
CA SER A 619 13.44 -13.41 23.12
C SER A 619 11.98 -13.47 22.70
N VAL A 620 11.62 -12.86 21.56
CA VAL A 620 10.22 -12.70 21.10
C VAL A 620 9.82 -13.82 20.14
N LEU A 621 10.61 -14.06 19.10
CA LEU A 621 10.33 -15.04 18.04
C LEU A 621 10.92 -16.41 18.37
N GLY A 622 11.97 -16.44 19.19
CA GLY A 622 12.73 -17.64 19.52
C GLY A 622 13.98 -17.79 18.65
N PRO A 623 14.97 -18.58 19.11
CA PRO A 623 16.28 -18.69 18.47
C PRO A 623 16.27 -19.44 17.12
N LYS A 624 15.27 -20.30 16.88
CA LYS A 624 15.13 -21.10 15.65
C LYS A 624 14.15 -20.50 14.65
N HIS A 625 13.56 -19.33 14.94
CA HIS A 625 12.65 -18.68 14.03
C HIS A 625 13.39 -18.26 12.74
N PRO A 626 12.82 -18.43 11.53
CA PRO A 626 13.48 -18.09 10.28
C PRO A 626 14.05 -16.66 10.26
N THR A 627 13.29 -15.67 10.72
CA THR A 627 13.74 -14.27 10.84
C THR A 627 14.94 -14.12 11.78
N THR A 628 14.93 -14.77 12.95
CA THR A 628 16.06 -14.74 13.89
C THR A 628 17.30 -15.39 13.30
N LEU A 629 17.14 -16.54 12.62
CA LEU A 629 18.25 -17.24 11.96
C LEU A 629 18.84 -16.43 10.81
N GLN A 630 18.02 -15.68 10.08
CA GLN A 630 18.50 -14.77 9.03
C GLN A 630 19.32 -13.62 9.62
N THR A 631 18.84 -12.95 10.66
CA THR A 631 19.63 -11.88 11.31
C THR A 631 20.91 -12.43 11.91
N MET A 632 20.89 -13.62 12.52
CA MET A 632 22.10 -14.26 13.07
C MET A 632 23.12 -14.60 11.97
N HIS A 633 22.65 -15.06 10.81
CA HIS A 633 23.49 -15.30 9.65
C HIS A 633 24.14 -14.00 9.17
N ASN A 634 23.34 -12.94 8.98
CA ASN A 634 23.84 -11.63 8.56
C ASN A 634 24.88 -11.09 9.56
N HIS A 635 24.63 -11.23 10.86
CA HIS A 635 25.58 -10.82 11.89
C HIS A 635 26.88 -11.63 11.85
N ALA A 636 26.83 -12.92 11.49
CA ALA A 636 28.06 -13.71 11.28
C ALA A 636 28.88 -13.14 10.11
N VAL A 637 28.23 -12.79 9.00
CA VAL A 637 28.88 -12.13 7.86
C VAL A 637 29.45 -10.77 8.25
N THR A 638 28.71 -9.95 9.02
CA THR A 638 29.21 -8.68 9.57
C THR A 638 30.45 -8.90 10.43
N LEU A 639 30.49 -9.96 11.24
CA LEU A 639 31.67 -10.29 12.04
C LEU A 639 32.87 -10.70 11.17
N GLN A 640 32.67 -11.31 9.99
CA GLN A 640 33.75 -11.61 9.05
C GLN A 640 34.34 -10.34 8.45
N SER A 641 33.51 -9.38 8.03
CA SER A 641 33.97 -8.15 7.38
C SER A 641 34.83 -7.28 8.30
N ILE A 642 34.58 -7.31 9.62
CA ILE A 642 35.41 -6.63 10.64
C ILE A 642 36.54 -7.52 11.21
N GLY A 643 36.84 -8.66 10.57
CA GLY A 643 37.94 -9.56 10.95
C GLY A 643 37.74 -10.33 12.26
N ARG A 644 36.50 -10.46 12.76
CA ARG A 644 36.15 -11.18 14.00
C ARG A 644 35.74 -12.63 13.69
N TYR A 645 36.58 -13.35 12.94
CA TYR A 645 36.29 -14.69 12.43
C TYR A 645 35.96 -15.75 13.49
N SER A 646 36.52 -15.65 14.71
CA SER A 646 36.21 -16.61 15.80
C SER A 646 34.77 -16.51 16.30
N LYS A 647 34.24 -15.29 16.41
CA LYS A 647 32.84 -15.04 16.76
C LYS A 647 31.92 -15.43 15.61
N SER A 648 32.30 -15.08 14.37
CA SER A 648 31.58 -15.52 13.17
C SER A 648 31.46 -17.03 13.12
N LEU A 649 32.56 -17.78 13.31
CA LEU A 649 32.58 -19.24 13.26
C LEU A 649 31.63 -19.86 14.29
N THR A 650 31.59 -19.30 15.50
CA THR A 650 30.70 -19.81 16.56
C THR A 650 29.24 -19.59 16.17
N LEU A 651 28.91 -18.40 15.67
CA LEU A 651 27.54 -18.04 15.30
C LEU A 651 27.06 -18.75 14.03
N SER A 652 27.90 -18.82 12.99
CA SER A 652 27.57 -19.49 11.72
C SER A 652 27.37 -20.99 11.92
N LYS A 653 28.14 -21.65 12.80
CA LYS A 653 27.89 -23.05 13.22
C LYS A 653 26.53 -23.21 13.92
N GLU A 654 26.18 -22.30 14.84
CA GLU A 654 24.88 -22.31 15.51
C GLU A 654 23.72 -22.17 14.50
N VAL A 655 23.85 -21.24 13.55
CA VAL A 655 22.85 -21.00 12.50
C VAL A 655 22.74 -22.21 11.56
N TYR A 656 23.86 -22.78 11.13
CA TYR A 656 23.88 -23.95 10.23
C TYR A 656 23.13 -25.13 10.85
N GLU A 657 23.46 -25.51 12.09
CA GLU A 657 22.79 -26.63 12.76
C GLU A 657 21.29 -26.36 12.95
N SER A 658 20.93 -25.12 13.29
CA SER A 658 19.52 -24.73 13.47
C SER A 658 18.74 -24.75 12.14
N ARG A 659 19.32 -24.22 11.05
CA ARG A 659 18.70 -24.25 9.72
C ARG A 659 18.62 -25.67 9.17
N LYS A 660 19.63 -26.50 9.40
CA LYS A 660 19.61 -27.92 9.04
C LYS A 660 18.46 -28.67 9.73
N GLU A 661 18.19 -28.37 10.99
CA GLU A 661 17.05 -28.96 11.73
C GLU A 661 15.70 -28.48 11.22
N VAL A 662 15.57 -27.18 10.89
CA VAL A 662 14.29 -26.54 10.55
C VAL A 662 13.93 -26.66 9.06
N LEU A 663 14.90 -26.41 8.18
CA LEU A 663 14.73 -26.30 6.73
C LEU A 663 15.26 -27.54 5.98
N GLY A 664 16.06 -28.38 6.64
CA GLY A 664 16.76 -29.49 6.01
C GLY A 664 18.13 -29.10 5.44
N GLU A 665 18.90 -30.12 5.08
CA GLU A 665 20.31 -29.99 4.69
C GLU A 665 20.52 -29.52 3.23
N LEU A 666 19.54 -29.74 2.36
CA LEU A 666 19.60 -29.33 0.95
C LEU A 666 19.06 -27.93 0.68
N ASN A 667 18.45 -27.29 1.69
CA ASN A 667 17.91 -25.95 1.55
C ASN A 667 19.03 -24.94 1.30
N ILE A 668 18.81 -24.04 0.33
CA ILE A 668 19.77 -23.00 -0.08
C ILE A 668 20.29 -22.16 1.10
N HIS A 669 19.44 -21.81 2.06
CA HIS A 669 19.86 -21.01 3.22
C HIS A 669 20.68 -21.82 4.25
N THR A 670 20.48 -23.14 4.31
CA THR A 670 21.31 -24.04 5.13
C THR A 670 22.72 -24.14 4.53
N ILE A 671 22.80 -24.34 3.21
CA ILE A 671 24.07 -24.43 2.47
C ILE A 671 24.85 -23.12 2.57
N ALA A 672 24.19 -21.97 2.40
CA ALA A 672 24.81 -20.65 2.56
C ALA A 672 25.41 -20.45 3.97
N SER A 673 24.73 -20.92 5.04
CA SER A 673 25.29 -20.85 6.39
C SER A 673 26.51 -21.76 6.58
N LEU A 674 26.56 -22.92 5.91
CA LEU A 674 27.75 -23.78 5.92
C LEU A 674 28.91 -23.14 5.16
N TYR A 675 28.61 -22.44 4.08
CA TYR A 675 29.59 -21.64 3.35
C TYR A 675 30.19 -20.53 4.24
N THR A 676 29.36 -19.81 5.00
CA THR A 676 29.84 -18.84 6.01
C THR A 676 30.73 -19.50 7.08
N VAL A 677 30.50 -20.77 7.43
CA VAL A 677 31.41 -21.53 8.32
C VAL A 677 32.78 -21.73 7.65
N ALA A 678 32.80 -22.14 6.37
CA ALA A 678 34.05 -22.33 5.62
C ALA A 678 34.88 -21.04 5.54
N VAL A 679 34.25 -19.92 5.18
CA VAL A 679 34.91 -18.60 5.12
C VAL A 679 35.43 -18.17 6.50
N SER A 680 34.70 -18.49 7.57
CA SER A 680 35.16 -18.19 8.94
C SER A 680 36.39 -19.01 9.35
N LEU A 681 36.47 -20.28 8.91
CA LEU A 681 37.64 -21.14 9.14
C LEU A 681 38.85 -20.65 8.34
N GLU A 682 38.63 -20.24 7.10
CA GLU A 682 39.65 -19.65 6.23
C GLU A 682 40.25 -18.40 6.87
N GLY A 683 39.42 -17.46 7.32
CA GLY A 683 39.87 -16.25 7.99
C GLY A 683 40.59 -16.48 9.34
N LEU A 684 40.41 -17.64 9.97
CA LEU A 684 41.19 -18.06 11.16
C LEU A 684 42.52 -18.73 10.81
N GLY A 685 42.79 -19.00 9.53
CA GLY A 685 43.95 -19.75 9.07
C GLY A 685 43.79 -21.27 9.21
N GLU A 686 42.60 -21.78 9.53
CA GLU A 686 42.28 -23.21 9.61
C GLU A 686 41.98 -23.77 8.20
N ILE A 687 42.87 -23.49 7.24
CA ILE A 687 42.62 -23.68 5.80
C ILE A 687 42.25 -25.13 5.44
N GLN A 688 42.82 -26.12 6.13
CA GLN A 688 42.48 -27.53 5.89
C GLN A 688 41.03 -27.88 6.29
N GLU A 689 40.54 -27.31 7.40
CA GLU A 689 39.14 -27.48 7.78
C GLU A 689 38.23 -26.67 6.85
N ALA A 690 38.64 -25.47 6.46
CA ALA A 690 37.92 -24.64 5.50
C ALA A 690 37.71 -25.35 4.16
N VAL A 691 38.76 -25.96 3.57
CA VAL A 691 38.66 -26.75 2.33
C VAL A 691 37.70 -27.92 2.51
N LYS A 692 37.79 -28.66 3.62
CA LYS A 692 36.90 -29.79 3.88
C LYS A 692 35.43 -29.35 3.99
N THR A 693 35.16 -28.23 4.65
CA THR A 693 33.82 -27.67 4.73
C THR A 693 33.35 -27.13 3.37
N GLY A 694 34.22 -26.48 2.60
CA GLY A 694 33.92 -26.03 1.24
C GLY A 694 33.61 -27.19 0.28
N GLU A 695 34.30 -28.33 0.40
CA GLU A 695 33.96 -29.55 -0.35
C GLU A 695 32.54 -30.05 -0.01
N GLN A 696 32.15 -29.99 1.26
CA GLN A 696 30.80 -30.34 1.69
C GLN A 696 29.75 -29.36 1.16
N VAL A 697 30.06 -28.05 1.11
CA VAL A 697 29.16 -27.03 0.55
C VAL A 697 28.88 -27.34 -0.92
N VAL A 698 29.91 -27.57 -1.73
CA VAL A 698 29.76 -27.89 -3.16
C VAL A 698 28.99 -29.21 -3.36
N GLU A 699 29.29 -30.25 -2.56
CA GLU A 699 28.56 -31.53 -2.63
C GLU A 699 27.05 -31.35 -2.34
N LEU A 700 26.70 -30.58 -1.30
CA LEU A 700 25.31 -30.31 -0.95
C LEU A 700 24.61 -29.43 -2.00
N ALA A 701 25.31 -28.42 -2.53
CA ALA A 701 24.81 -27.56 -3.60
C ALA A 701 24.51 -28.36 -4.87
N GLU A 702 25.41 -29.24 -5.31
CA GLU A 702 25.18 -30.12 -6.47
C GLU A 702 24.00 -31.09 -6.26
N ARG A 703 23.79 -31.56 -5.02
CA ARG A 703 22.62 -32.37 -4.68
C ARG A 703 21.32 -31.56 -4.65
N SER A 704 21.38 -30.29 -4.23
CA SER A 704 20.25 -29.36 -4.22
C SER A 704 19.82 -29.00 -5.65
N LEU A 705 20.80 -28.74 -6.53
CA LEU A 705 20.59 -28.56 -7.97
C LEU A 705 19.93 -29.78 -8.62
N ALA A 706 20.42 -30.99 -8.32
CA ALA A 706 19.81 -32.22 -8.83
C ALA A 706 18.37 -32.43 -8.35
N ALA A 707 17.98 -31.81 -7.22
CA ALA A 707 16.62 -31.80 -6.70
C ALA A 707 15.76 -30.65 -7.28
N GLY A 708 16.35 -29.72 -8.05
CA GLY A 708 15.68 -28.54 -8.59
C GLY A 708 15.45 -27.42 -7.56
N GLU A 709 16.17 -27.44 -6.44
CA GLU A 709 16.04 -26.43 -5.36
C GLU A 709 17.06 -25.28 -5.47
N MET A 710 17.97 -25.33 -6.46
CA MET A 710 19.06 -24.38 -6.68
C MET A 710 19.39 -24.31 -8.18
N GLU A 711 19.91 -23.17 -8.66
CA GLU A 711 20.35 -23.00 -10.04
C GLU A 711 21.86 -23.22 -10.19
N GLU A 712 22.35 -23.53 -11.40
CA GLU A 712 23.79 -23.79 -11.63
C GLU A 712 24.64 -22.55 -11.31
N ALA A 713 24.12 -21.35 -11.61
CA ALA A 713 24.77 -20.07 -11.33
C ALA A 713 25.09 -19.89 -9.84
N ASP A 714 24.23 -20.39 -8.95
CA ASP A 714 24.39 -20.26 -7.49
C ASP A 714 25.55 -21.10 -6.93
N ILE A 715 26.06 -22.06 -7.71
CA ILE A 715 27.08 -23.03 -7.29
C ILE A 715 28.48 -22.60 -7.76
N GLU A 716 28.55 -21.78 -8.81
CA GLU A 716 29.82 -21.30 -9.36
C GLU A 716 30.65 -20.56 -8.30
N GLU A 717 30.01 -19.71 -7.50
CA GLU A 717 30.68 -18.99 -6.39
C GLU A 717 31.29 -19.97 -5.36
N TYR A 718 30.55 -21.01 -4.96
CA TYR A 718 31.06 -22.01 -4.01
C TYR A 718 32.24 -22.79 -4.58
N ARG A 719 32.21 -23.12 -5.88
CA ARG A 719 33.31 -23.80 -6.56
C ARG A 719 34.56 -22.92 -6.66
N ASP A 720 34.38 -21.66 -7.03
CA ASP A 720 35.48 -20.70 -7.16
C ASP A 720 36.15 -20.43 -5.81
N SER A 721 35.35 -20.24 -4.77
CA SER A 721 35.85 -20.07 -3.40
C SER A 721 36.61 -21.32 -2.92
N LEU A 722 36.10 -22.53 -3.19
CA LEU A 722 36.80 -23.78 -2.87
C LEU A 722 38.14 -23.92 -3.63
N VAL A 723 38.21 -23.50 -4.89
CA VAL A 723 39.45 -23.46 -5.67
C VAL A 723 40.44 -22.49 -5.04
N GLY A 724 39.99 -21.33 -4.55
CA GLY A 724 40.77 -20.38 -3.78
C GLY A 724 41.41 -21.03 -2.54
N MET A 725 40.59 -21.58 -1.66
CA MET A 725 41.05 -22.26 -0.42
C MET A 725 42.04 -23.39 -0.71
N LYS A 726 41.81 -24.21 -1.76
CA LYS A 726 42.74 -25.29 -2.16
C LYS A 726 44.10 -24.77 -2.60
N LYS A 727 44.15 -23.66 -3.36
CA LYS A 727 45.41 -23.02 -3.76
C LYS A 727 46.19 -22.54 -2.54
N GLU A 728 45.51 -22.04 -1.50
CA GLU A 728 46.17 -21.62 -0.26
C GLU A 728 46.82 -22.80 0.47
N VAL A 729 46.15 -23.95 0.54
CA VAL A 729 46.74 -25.18 1.10
C VAL A 729 47.99 -25.58 0.32
N GLU A 730 47.92 -25.62 -1.01
CA GLU A 730 49.08 -25.96 -1.84
C GLU A 730 50.26 -24.99 -1.63
N LEU A 731 49.96 -23.69 -1.51
CA LEU A 731 50.98 -22.67 -1.27
C LEU A 731 51.60 -22.81 0.12
N PHE A 732 50.79 -23.14 1.14
CA PHE A 732 51.24 -23.40 2.50
C PHE A 732 52.11 -24.66 2.56
N GLU A 733 51.66 -25.77 1.97
CA GLU A 733 52.43 -27.01 1.86
C GLU A 733 53.74 -26.82 1.10
N LYS A 734 53.75 -26.01 0.04
CA LYS A 734 54.97 -25.68 -0.70
C LYS A 734 55.94 -24.82 0.11
N LYS A 735 55.45 -23.87 0.90
CA LYS A 735 56.26 -22.99 1.76
C LYS A 735 56.81 -23.71 3.00
N PHE A 736 56.01 -24.55 3.65
CA PHE A 736 56.35 -25.16 4.94
C PHE A 736 56.71 -26.65 4.86
N GLY A 737 56.21 -27.38 3.86
CA GLY A 737 56.65 -28.76 3.57
C GLY A 737 58.11 -28.84 3.14
N ALA A 738 58.67 -27.76 2.59
CA ALA A 738 60.11 -27.65 2.30
C ALA A 738 60.99 -27.44 3.56
N LEU A 739 60.42 -27.05 4.70
CA LEU A 739 61.14 -26.82 5.97
C LEU A 739 61.20 -28.05 6.88
N GLY A 740 60.39 -29.09 6.60
CA GLY A 740 60.35 -30.34 7.39
C GLY A 740 61.35 -31.43 6.94
N GLY A 741 62.24 -31.11 6.01
CA GLY A 741 63.22 -32.03 5.44
C GLY A 741 64.67 -31.68 5.78
N THR A 742 65.03 -31.60 7.06
CA THR A 742 66.43 -31.64 7.53
C THR A 742 66.55 -32.30 8.89
#